data_AF-A0A944UZG0-F1
#
_entry.id   AF-A0A944UZG0-F1
#
_cell.length_a   1.000
_cell.length_b   1.000
_cell.length_c   1.000
_cell.angle_alpha   90.00
_cell.angle_beta   90.00
_cell.angle_gamma   90.00
#
_symmetry.space_group_name_H-M   'P 1'
#
loop_
_entity.id
_entity.type
_entity.pdbx_description
1 polymer ?
#
loop_
_entity_poly.entity_id
_entity_poly.type
_entity_poly.pdbx_seq_one_letter_code
_entity_poly.pdbx_strand_id
1 'polypeptide(L)'
;EYDTEVISTKTGNFNKIVCSDASYPVEDGHPLLPFFTEIIGLPIDGDATFQIIGKKQKTVSNFRVYPAEKMIPSENSVDYQFYLEKDIYDSAALYPNNIIEKGSKAYLGDRYFMGFNIHPFQYRAKRDELIITKELTLQINILGDKNRSISQGENYIDKVANSFFLNNIYSTNWRKEKDLSGYVPPRDNDEVNEFRLIIAEEGIYKVTYEYLLETLAANYFPIDYTLAFNWNDIDPRNLELSCMGNPVPIHFVGAADGSFDAGDYFEFYGDIHYGETHYYDDFTSENSYYLKLLDHPGSRMAVENGGLGNINAGQFIIPESYQHTVHFEEQNSKDHLGNQYYHHPNYPAEFYREDIWFWDRIYSPSLEIYSFELQYPDQRPTKRFTAQTCLFSVTFNEDNYYQINHSAQVNINSSQIDSHVWHGQNEQMFDNFENPLPNSFLYHGENNLYVNLPGIPGIENQQVLLDYFDVTYWREYKTDADEMKFTEPQDEDLGLFQFELENFSTDQVSVYKLGTSFIENLHVESFLGNGSPPFKISFQDSLINNNTKYFAVTNDKKKQPVKIVPNIPSSLKSQTNFAKYIVITLTDFIEHPSILQFKQKWEEQGKIVKIVALQDIFDEFNYGIRSVQSIKDFIQYAYNNWSGSGVTHVLFMGDGITDERDNSSSREFNLIPFRNVWVEKWGAIASDNWLGCIVGDDLVPDVAVGRINIW
;
A
#
# COMPACT_ATOMS: atom_id res chain seq x y z
N GLU A 1 -7.16 -25.76 -40.21
CA GLU A 1 -6.07 -26.27 -41.07
C GLU A 1 -4.78 -25.64 -40.58
N TYR A 2 -3.60 -26.19 -40.91
CA TYR A 2 -2.34 -25.58 -40.48
C TYR A 2 -1.37 -25.51 -41.67
N ASP A 3 -0.57 -24.45 -41.67
CA ASP A 3 0.56 -24.25 -42.55
C ASP A 3 1.87 -24.41 -41.78
N THR A 4 2.97 -24.53 -42.52
CA THR A 4 4.32 -24.63 -41.94
C THR A 4 5.26 -23.67 -42.65
N GLU A 5 5.93 -22.83 -41.87
CA GLU A 5 6.94 -21.89 -42.35
C GLU A 5 8.33 -22.34 -41.92
N VAL A 6 9.30 -22.29 -42.83
CA VAL A 6 10.69 -22.60 -42.50
C VAL A 6 11.42 -21.30 -42.14
N ILE A 7 11.94 -21.24 -40.92
CA ILE A 7 12.70 -20.10 -40.40
C ILE A 7 14.18 -20.49 -40.30
N SER A 8 15.04 -19.73 -40.98
CA SER A 8 16.49 -19.93 -40.96
C SER A 8 17.11 -19.09 -39.84
N THR A 9 17.81 -19.74 -38.92
CA THR A 9 18.52 -19.09 -37.81
C THR A 9 20.02 -19.37 -37.89
N LYS A 10 20.82 -18.73 -37.03
CA LYS A 10 22.25 -19.05 -36.90
C LYS A 10 22.52 -20.51 -36.47
N THR A 11 21.55 -21.16 -35.83
CA THR A 11 21.69 -22.54 -35.29
C THR A 11 21.01 -23.60 -36.16
N GLY A 12 20.53 -23.21 -37.34
CA GLY A 12 19.92 -24.09 -38.34
C GLY A 12 18.51 -23.66 -38.73
N ASN A 13 17.87 -24.51 -39.53
CA ASN A 13 16.49 -24.30 -39.99
C ASN A 13 15.50 -24.92 -39.01
N PHE A 14 14.42 -24.19 -38.77
CA PHE A 14 13.33 -24.56 -37.88
C PHE A 14 12.00 -24.44 -38.63
N ASN A 15 10.98 -25.13 -38.12
CA ASN A 15 9.64 -25.11 -38.66
C ASN A 15 8.71 -24.44 -37.66
N LYS A 16 8.03 -23.38 -38.07
CA LYS A 16 6.95 -22.75 -37.33
C LYS A 16 5.62 -23.27 -37.87
N ILE A 17 4.77 -23.75 -36.99
CA ILE A 17 3.42 -24.18 -37.35
C ILE A 17 2.51 -22.97 -37.24
N VAL A 18 1.76 -22.66 -38.29
CA VAL A 18 0.82 -21.54 -38.31
C VAL A 18 -0.59 -22.09 -38.45
N CYS A 19 -1.46 -21.76 -37.50
CA CYS A 19 -2.86 -22.12 -37.54
C CYS A 19 -3.72 -20.89 -37.29
N SER A 20 -4.78 -20.72 -38.08
CA SER A 20 -5.80 -19.71 -37.79
C SER A 20 -6.49 -20.03 -36.46
N ASP A 21 -6.84 -19.00 -35.70
CA ASP A 21 -7.58 -19.09 -34.43
C ASP A 21 -6.88 -19.86 -33.30
N ALA A 22 -5.60 -20.21 -33.48
CA ALA A 22 -4.80 -20.83 -32.44
C ALA A 22 -4.05 -19.78 -31.61
N SER A 23 -3.87 -20.10 -30.33
CA SER A 23 -2.96 -19.42 -29.42
C SER A 23 -1.60 -20.10 -29.43
N TYR A 24 -0.57 -19.41 -28.96
CA TYR A 24 0.80 -19.92 -28.88
C TYR A 24 1.34 -19.74 -27.46
N PRO A 25 2.21 -20.66 -26.99
CA PRO A 25 2.88 -20.51 -25.70
C PRO A 25 3.77 -19.26 -25.69
N VAL A 26 3.94 -18.68 -24.50
CA VAL A 26 4.72 -17.46 -24.26
C VAL A 26 5.99 -17.72 -23.44
N GLU A 27 6.18 -18.96 -22.98
CA GLU A 27 7.36 -19.38 -22.22
C GLU A 27 8.60 -19.33 -23.10
N ASP A 28 9.55 -18.47 -22.75
CA ASP A 28 10.77 -18.26 -23.52
C ASP A 28 11.48 -19.57 -23.87
N GLY A 29 11.84 -19.74 -25.14
CA GLY A 29 12.68 -20.86 -25.57
C GLY A 29 11.98 -22.21 -25.62
N HIS A 30 10.72 -22.32 -25.20
CA HIS A 30 9.91 -23.52 -25.36
C HIS A 30 9.46 -23.72 -26.82
N PRO A 31 9.22 -24.95 -27.30
CA PRO A 31 8.70 -25.18 -28.64
C PRO A 31 7.39 -24.43 -28.92
N LEU A 32 7.37 -23.60 -29.96
CA LEU A 32 6.23 -22.76 -30.34
C LEU A 32 5.16 -23.60 -31.06
N LEU A 33 4.37 -24.31 -30.26
CA LEU A 33 3.30 -25.20 -30.73
C LEU A 33 1.93 -24.55 -30.54
N PRO A 34 1.10 -24.43 -31.59
CA PRO A 34 -0.22 -23.83 -31.44
C PRO A 34 -1.16 -24.72 -30.61
N PHE A 35 -1.99 -24.08 -29.81
CA PHE A 35 -3.05 -24.70 -29.01
C PHE A 35 -4.37 -23.95 -29.17
N PHE A 36 -5.46 -24.59 -28.75
CA PHE A 36 -6.80 -24.01 -28.76
C PHE A 36 -7.38 -24.01 -27.36
N THR A 37 -8.07 -22.95 -26.97
CA THR A 37 -8.73 -22.86 -25.67
C THR A 37 -10.23 -22.97 -25.85
N GLU A 38 -10.83 -23.81 -25.02
CA GLU A 38 -12.28 -23.95 -24.90
C GLU A 38 -12.70 -23.66 -23.46
N ILE A 39 -13.93 -23.16 -23.28
CA ILE A 39 -14.40 -22.70 -21.97
C ILE A 39 -15.67 -23.44 -21.57
N ILE A 40 -15.72 -23.85 -20.31
CA ILE A 40 -16.88 -24.51 -19.68
C ILE A 40 -17.31 -23.74 -18.44
N GLY A 41 -18.61 -23.58 -18.25
CA GLY A 41 -19.18 -23.13 -16.98
C GLY A 41 -19.16 -24.26 -15.95
N LEU A 42 -18.97 -23.92 -14.68
CA LEU A 42 -18.85 -24.84 -13.56
C LEU A 42 -19.90 -24.53 -12.47
N PRO A 43 -20.36 -25.52 -11.70
CA PRO A 43 -20.96 -25.28 -10.39
C PRO A 43 -19.98 -24.51 -9.49
N ILE A 44 -20.49 -23.70 -8.55
CA ILE A 44 -19.66 -22.80 -7.72
C ILE A 44 -18.65 -23.55 -6.83
N ASP A 45 -19.00 -24.76 -6.40
CA ASP A 45 -18.13 -25.70 -5.69
C ASP A 45 -17.47 -26.74 -6.62
N GLY A 46 -17.63 -26.54 -7.93
CA GLY A 46 -17.39 -27.52 -8.96
C GLY A 46 -16.00 -27.49 -9.57
N ASP A 47 -15.78 -28.49 -10.41
CA ASP A 47 -14.53 -28.69 -11.15
C ASP A 47 -14.81 -29.52 -12.40
N ALA A 48 -13.80 -29.77 -13.23
CA ALA A 48 -13.89 -30.63 -14.39
C ALA A 48 -12.75 -31.66 -14.48
N THR A 49 -13.09 -32.82 -15.04
CA THR A 49 -12.12 -33.84 -15.47
C THR A 49 -12.29 -34.16 -16.94
N PHE A 50 -11.19 -34.50 -17.59
CA PHE A 50 -11.10 -34.68 -19.03
C PHE A 50 -10.63 -36.10 -19.35
N GLN A 51 -11.37 -36.81 -20.20
CA GLN A 51 -11.02 -38.16 -20.63
C GLN A 51 -11.02 -38.25 -22.15
N ILE A 52 -9.86 -38.58 -22.72
CA ILE A 52 -9.73 -38.84 -24.15
C ILE A 52 -10.31 -40.23 -24.44
N ILE A 53 -11.46 -40.28 -25.12
CA ILE A 53 -12.14 -41.53 -25.49
C ILE A 53 -11.76 -42.00 -26.90
N GLY A 54 -11.19 -41.11 -27.72
CA GLY A 54 -10.65 -41.46 -29.03
C GLY A 54 -9.67 -40.40 -29.53
N LYS A 55 -8.62 -40.84 -30.24
CA LYS A 55 -7.72 -39.93 -30.97
C LYS A 55 -7.12 -40.61 -32.20
N LYS A 56 -6.87 -39.84 -33.26
CA LYS A 56 -6.05 -40.26 -34.42
C LYS A 56 -4.84 -39.36 -34.55
N GLN A 57 -3.66 -39.96 -34.55
CA GLN A 57 -2.39 -39.23 -34.58
C GLN A 57 -1.53 -39.62 -35.78
N LYS A 58 -0.70 -38.68 -36.23
CA LYS A 58 0.36 -38.88 -37.22
C LYS A 58 1.67 -38.36 -36.65
N THR A 59 2.78 -39.07 -36.88
CA THR A 59 4.13 -38.57 -36.57
C THR A 59 4.81 -38.06 -37.83
N VAL A 60 5.54 -36.95 -37.70
CA VAL A 60 6.38 -36.34 -38.73
C VAL A 60 7.80 -36.25 -38.17
N SER A 61 8.73 -36.96 -38.82
CA SER A 61 10.16 -36.97 -38.44
C SER A 61 10.92 -35.82 -39.11
N ASN A 62 12.10 -35.47 -38.57
CA ASN A 62 12.95 -34.37 -39.05
C ASN A 62 12.22 -33.01 -39.05
N PHE A 63 11.36 -32.81 -38.06
CA PHE A 63 10.58 -31.59 -37.89
C PHE A 63 11.09 -30.84 -36.66
N ARG A 64 12.13 -30.03 -36.85
CA ARG A 64 12.67 -29.21 -35.76
C ARG A 64 11.77 -28.00 -35.52
N VAL A 65 11.11 -27.91 -34.37
CA VAL A 65 10.10 -26.87 -34.07
C VAL A 65 10.77 -25.56 -33.66
N TYR A 66 10.34 -24.43 -34.22
CA TYR A 66 10.81 -23.09 -33.82
C TYR A 66 10.44 -22.79 -32.34
N PRO A 67 11.35 -22.25 -31.53
CA PRO A 67 11.03 -21.90 -30.13
C PRO A 67 10.23 -20.59 -30.04
N ALA A 68 9.55 -20.37 -28.93
CA ALA A 68 9.10 -19.06 -28.52
C ALA A 68 10.34 -18.18 -28.28
N GLU A 69 10.30 -16.94 -28.78
CA GLU A 69 11.43 -16.02 -28.66
C GLU A 69 11.51 -15.47 -27.24
N LYS A 70 12.73 -15.25 -26.74
CA LYS A 70 12.95 -14.62 -25.45
C LYS A 70 12.54 -13.17 -25.52
N MET A 71 11.52 -12.80 -24.74
CA MET A 71 11.08 -11.42 -24.61
C MET A 71 12.07 -10.62 -23.75
N ILE A 72 12.61 -9.54 -24.30
CA ILE A 72 13.53 -8.61 -23.64
C ILE A 72 12.84 -7.24 -23.59
N PRO A 73 12.14 -6.93 -22.49
CA PRO A 73 11.49 -5.64 -22.35
C PRO A 73 12.54 -4.55 -22.05
N SER A 74 12.26 -3.34 -22.53
CA SER A 74 12.98 -2.10 -22.24
C SER A 74 11.95 -0.99 -22.03
N GLU A 75 12.36 0.18 -21.51
CA GLU A 75 11.41 1.23 -21.11
C GLU A 75 10.42 1.62 -22.22
N ASN A 76 10.89 1.64 -23.48
CA ASN A 76 10.11 2.14 -24.61
C ASN A 76 9.85 1.08 -25.69
N SER A 77 10.33 -0.15 -25.51
CA SER A 77 10.21 -1.19 -26.55
C SER A 77 10.35 -2.59 -25.98
N VAL A 78 9.91 -3.57 -26.74
CA VAL A 78 10.14 -4.98 -26.45
C VAL A 78 10.89 -5.59 -27.63
N ASP A 79 12.06 -6.15 -27.36
CA ASP A 79 12.83 -6.93 -28.34
C ASP A 79 12.55 -8.43 -28.15
N TYR A 80 12.64 -9.18 -29.23
CA TYR A 80 12.44 -10.63 -29.23
C TYR A 80 13.66 -11.30 -29.84
N GLN A 81 14.28 -12.17 -29.06
CA GLN A 81 15.51 -12.84 -29.48
C GLN A 81 15.32 -14.34 -29.57
N PHE A 82 15.91 -14.93 -30.61
CA PHE A 82 15.95 -16.37 -30.74
C PHE A 82 16.66 -16.98 -29.52
N TYR A 83 15.94 -17.83 -28.79
CA TYR A 83 16.42 -18.52 -27.59
C TYR A 83 15.93 -19.96 -27.62
N LEU A 84 16.74 -20.90 -27.16
CA LEU A 84 16.39 -22.32 -27.06
C LEU A 84 16.54 -22.73 -25.61
N GLU A 85 15.45 -23.18 -24.99
CA GLU A 85 15.53 -23.75 -23.66
C GLU A 85 16.17 -25.15 -23.76
N LYS A 86 17.41 -25.27 -23.28
CA LYS A 86 18.24 -26.46 -23.48
C LYS A 86 17.61 -27.67 -22.81
N ASP A 87 17.07 -27.51 -21.61
CA ASP A 87 16.48 -28.62 -20.86
C ASP A 87 15.27 -29.22 -21.59
N ILE A 88 14.54 -28.40 -22.36
CA ILE A 88 13.43 -28.86 -23.21
C ILE A 88 13.95 -29.44 -24.53
N TYR A 89 14.86 -28.74 -25.21
CA TYR A 89 15.31 -29.15 -26.55
C TYR A 89 16.23 -30.38 -26.56
N ASP A 90 16.93 -30.66 -25.45
CA ASP A 90 17.73 -31.87 -25.25
C ASP A 90 16.92 -33.04 -24.64
N SER A 91 15.65 -32.80 -24.28
CA SER A 91 14.77 -33.79 -23.67
C SER A 91 14.17 -34.78 -24.68
N ALA A 92 14.03 -36.03 -24.24
CA ALA A 92 13.31 -37.08 -24.97
C ALA A 92 11.80 -37.13 -24.61
N ALA A 93 11.37 -36.33 -23.64
CA ALA A 93 9.97 -36.21 -23.23
C ALA A 93 9.12 -35.55 -24.32
N LEU A 94 7.79 -35.63 -24.15
CA LEU A 94 6.85 -34.95 -25.02
C LEU A 94 6.61 -33.54 -24.50
N TYR A 95 6.62 -32.55 -25.39
CA TYR A 95 6.21 -31.19 -25.08
C TYR A 95 5.02 -30.75 -25.93
N PRO A 96 3.93 -30.24 -25.35
CA PRO A 96 3.56 -30.48 -23.95
C PRO A 96 3.30 -31.97 -23.72
N ASN A 97 3.38 -32.41 -22.45
CA ASN A 97 3.20 -33.83 -22.10
C ASN A 97 1.77 -34.33 -22.37
N ASN A 98 0.77 -33.46 -22.20
CA ASN A 98 -0.64 -33.78 -22.31
C ASN A 98 -1.27 -33.12 -23.53
N ILE A 99 -2.23 -33.80 -24.17
CA ILE A 99 -3.06 -33.23 -25.26
C ILE A 99 -4.11 -32.27 -24.69
N ILE A 100 -4.59 -32.52 -23.47
CA ILE A 100 -5.53 -31.66 -22.77
C ILE A 100 -4.83 -31.14 -21.52
N GLU A 101 -4.79 -29.83 -21.39
CA GLU A 101 -4.28 -29.13 -20.23
C GLU A 101 -5.42 -28.36 -19.58
N LYS A 102 -5.58 -28.59 -18.29
CA LYS A 102 -6.62 -27.95 -17.49
C LYS A 102 -6.15 -26.54 -17.14
N GLY A 103 -6.93 -25.52 -17.47
CA GLY A 103 -6.61 -24.14 -17.11
C GLY A 103 -7.12 -23.76 -15.72
N SER A 104 -6.84 -22.51 -15.36
CA SER A 104 -7.31 -21.91 -14.12
C SER A 104 -8.82 -21.69 -14.13
N LYS A 105 -9.38 -21.64 -12.92
CA LYS A 105 -10.79 -21.31 -12.69
C LYS A 105 -10.90 -19.82 -12.43
N ALA A 106 -11.99 -19.22 -12.88
CA ALA A 106 -12.23 -17.80 -12.70
C ALA A 106 -13.72 -17.52 -12.59
N TYR A 107 -14.04 -16.35 -12.05
CA TYR A 107 -15.36 -15.76 -12.13
C TYR A 107 -15.45 -14.74 -13.26
N LEU A 108 -16.67 -14.57 -13.74
CA LEU A 108 -17.05 -13.46 -14.59
C LEU A 108 -18.38 -12.98 -14.04
N GLY A 109 -18.36 -12.03 -13.13
CA GLY A 109 -19.48 -11.71 -12.25
C GLY A 109 -19.92 -12.94 -11.47
N ASP A 110 -21.20 -13.29 -11.59
CA ASP A 110 -21.78 -14.44 -10.90
C ASP A 110 -21.56 -15.80 -11.61
N ARG A 111 -20.85 -15.84 -12.75
CA ARG A 111 -20.58 -17.07 -13.52
C ARG A 111 -19.21 -17.65 -13.17
N TYR A 112 -19.18 -18.88 -12.67
CA TYR A 112 -17.93 -19.60 -12.46
C TYR A 112 -17.58 -20.45 -13.68
N PHE A 113 -16.31 -20.42 -14.10
CA PHE A 113 -15.87 -21.11 -15.31
C PHE A 113 -14.42 -21.56 -15.26
N MET A 114 -14.05 -22.38 -16.24
CA MET A 114 -12.69 -22.84 -16.47
C MET A 114 -12.42 -22.92 -17.97
N GLY A 115 -11.28 -22.38 -18.39
CA GLY A 115 -10.69 -22.67 -19.69
C GLY A 115 -9.90 -23.98 -19.67
N PHE A 116 -9.82 -24.69 -20.79
CA PHE A 116 -8.87 -25.78 -20.97
C PHE A 116 -8.25 -25.73 -22.35
N ASN A 117 -6.96 -26.06 -22.42
CA ASN A 117 -6.17 -26.02 -23.63
C ASN A 117 -6.15 -27.39 -24.29
N ILE A 118 -6.33 -27.39 -25.60
CA ILE A 118 -6.22 -28.54 -26.49
C ILE A 118 -4.94 -28.34 -27.29
N HIS A 119 -4.00 -29.27 -27.11
CA HIS A 119 -2.69 -29.31 -27.74
C HIS A 119 -2.67 -30.37 -28.85
N PRO A 120 -3.09 -30.02 -30.09
CA PRO A 120 -3.09 -30.96 -31.19
C PRO A 120 -1.68 -31.31 -31.68
N PHE A 121 -0.68 -30.49 -31.35
CA PHE A 121 0.71 -30.71 -31.68
C PHE A 121 1.51 -31.02 -30.42
N GLN A 122 2.27 -32.11 -30.44
CA GLN A 122 3.23 -32.46 -29.40
C GLN A 122 4.59 -32.74 -30.05
N TYR A 123 5.68 -32.44 -29.37
CA TYR A 123 7.02 -32.49 -29.92
C TYR A 123 7.97 -33.30 -29.04
N ARG A 124 8.80 -34.14 -29.67
CA ARG A 124 9.96 -34.80 -29.03
C ARG A 124 11.23 -34.16 -29.55
N ALA A 125 11.78 -33.23 -28.79
CA ALA A 125 12.85 -32.36 -29.27
C ALA A 125 14.14 -33.12 -29.62
N LYS A 126 14.60 -34.03 -28.75
CA LYS A 126 15.81 -34.83 -29.00
C LYS A 126 15.78 -35.67 -30.29
N ARG A 127 14.60 -35.91 -30.86
CA ARG A 127 14.40 -36.74 -32.06
C ARG A 127 13.90 -35.95 -33.27
N ASP A 128 13.69 -34.65 -33.13
CA ASP A 128 13.01 -33.81 -34.15
C ASP A 128 11.71 -34.47 -34.65
N GLU A 129 10.90 -35.02 -33.74
CA GLU A 129 9.65 -35.73 -34.07
C GLU A 129 8.43 -34.93 -33.60
N LEU A 130 7.62 -34.46 -34.55
CA LEU A 130 6.33 -33.81 -34.30
C LEU A 130 5.20 -34.86 -34.36
N ILE A 131 4.32 -34.86 -33.36
CA ILE A 131 3.12 -35.68 -33.30
C ILE A 131 1.92 -34.77 -33.46
N ILE A 132 1.07 -35.10 -34.43
CA ILE A 132 -0.10 -34.32 -34.83
C ILE A 132 -1.36 -35.13 -34.56
N THR A 133 -2.22 -34.62 -33.68
CA THR A 133 -3.55 -35.16 -33.41
C THR A 133 -4.54 -34.54 -34.39
N LYS A 134 -5.01 -35.35 -35.34
CA LYS A 134 -5.92 -34.92 -36.42
C LYS A 134 -7.40 -35.00 -36.03
N GLU A 135 -7.72 -35.95 -35.17
CA GLU A 135 -9.06 -36.16 -34.64
C GLU A 135 -8.94 -36.45 -33.15
N LEU A 136 -9.77 -35.81 -32.35
CA LEU A 136 -9.84 -35.99 -30.90
C LEU A 136 -11.31 -36.10 -30.49
N THR A 137 -11.62 -37.06 -29.64
CA THR A 137 -12.93 -37.19 -29.00
C THR A 137 -12.71 -37.16 -27.50
N LEU A 138 -13.32 -36.15 -26.86
CA LEU A 138 -13.15 -35.83 -25.46
C LEU A 138 -14.47 -36.02 -24.71
N GLN A 139 -14.41 -36.69 -23.57
CA GLN A 139 -15.48 -36.68 -22.57
C GLN A 139 -15.10 -35.72 -21.44
N ILE A 140 -15.97 -34.76 -21.15
CA ILE A 140 -15.80 -33.78 -20.07
C ILE A 140 -16.78 -34.14 -18.96
N ASN A 141 -16.27 -34.44 -17.76
CA ASN A 141 -17.11 -34.70 -16.60
C ASN A 141 -17.07 -33.48 -15.66
N ILE A 142 -18.20 -32.80 -15.54
CA ILE A 142 -18.39 -31.67 -14.62
C ILE A 142 -18.76 -32.19 -13.22
N LEU A 143 -17.99 -31.77 -12.23
CA LEU A 143 -18.13 -32.07 -10.80
C LEU A 143 -18.77 -30.88 -10.06
N GLY A 144 -19.24 -31.09 -8.82
CA GLY A 144 -19.89 -30.07 -7.99
C GLY A 144 -21.42 -30.19 -7.91
N ASP A 145 -22.03 -29.36 -7.07
CA ASP A 145 -23.47 -29.32 -6.83
C ASP A 145 -24.21 -28.53 -7.91
N LYS A 146 -24.82 -29.28 -8.84
CA LYS A 146 -25.56 -28.73 -9.97
C LYS A 146 -26.97 -28.26 -9.61
N ASN A 147 -27.42 -28.47 -8.36
CA ASN A 147 -28.78 -28.16 -7.91
C ASN A 147 -28.88 -26.81 -7.21
N ARG A 148 -27.75 -26.16 -6.88
CA ARG A 148 -27.71 -24.76 -6.42
C ARG A 148 -28.10 -23.86 -7.59
N SER A 149 -29.40 -23.71 -7.80
CA SER A 149 -29.99 -22.84 -8.80
C SER A 149 -30.60 -21.64 -8.11
N ILE A 150 -30.07 -20.46 -8.40
CA ILE A 150 -30.53 -19.19 -7.85
C ILE A 150 -31.21 -18.42 -8.98
N SER A 151 -32.07 -17.45 -8.65
CA SER A 151 -32.64 -16.56 -9.66
C SER A 151 -31.52 -15.90 -10.48
N GLN A 152 -31.69 -15.84 -11.80
CA GLN A 152 -30.71 -15.21 -12.69
C GLN A 152 -30.38 -13.78 -12.23
N GLY A 153 -29.13 -13.58 -11.82
CA GLY A 153 -28.52 -12.26 -11.82
C GLY A 153 -28.35 -11.79 -13.27
N GLU A 154 -28.41 -10.49 -13.49
CA GLU A 154 -28.12 -9.93 -14.80
C GLU A 154 -26.60 -9.84 -14.98
N ASN A 155 -26.04 -10.69 -15.83
CA ASN A 155 -24.61 -10.71 -16.16
C ASN A 155 -24.39 -10.39 -17.65
N TYR A 156 -23.40 -9.55 -17.96
CA TYR A 156 -23.15 -9.17 -19.36
C TYR A 156 -22.76 -10.36 -20.23
N ILE A 157 -22.10 -11.38 -19.66
CA ILE A 157 -21.70 -12.57 -20.41
C ILE A 157 -22.89 -13.37 -20.91
N ASP A 158 -24.06 -13.27 -20.26
CA ASP A 158 -25.26 -13.99 -20.67
C ASP A 158 -25.73 -13.60 -22.08
N LYS A 159 -25.32 -12.42 -22.57
CA LYS A 159 -25.59 -11.97 -23.95
C LYS A 159 -24.83 -12.77 -25.00
N VAL A 160 -23.68 -13.35 -24.64
CA VAL A 160 -22.79 -14.12 -25.53
C VAL A 160 -22.50 -15.53 -25.01
N ALA A 161 -23.16 -15.95 -23.92
CA ALA A 161 -22.84 -17.16 -23.18
C ALA A 161 -22.95 -18.45 -24.01
N ASN A 162 -23.83 -18.51 -25.02
CA ASN A 162 -23.93 -19.66 -25.93
C ASN A 162 -22.71 -19.83 -26.84
N SER A 163 -22.00 -18.74 -27.13
CA SER A 163 -20.74 -18.77 -27.90
C SER A 163 -19.53 -18.88 -26.99
N PHE A 164 -19.65 -18.46 -25.73
CA PHE A 164 -18.56 -18.44 -24.77
C PHE A 164 -18.41 -19.76 -24.01
N PHE A 165 -19.50 -20.35 -23.50
CA PHE A 165 -19.45 -21.62 -22.78
C PHE A 165 -19.92 -22.80 -23.64
N LEU A 166 -19.07 -23.81 -23.80
CA LEU A 166 -19.43 -25.07 -24.47
C LEU A 166 -20.67 -25.75 -23.89
N ASN A 167 -20.91 -25.56 -22.58
CA ASN A 167 -21.97 -26.21 -21.83
C ASN A 167 -23.05 -25.22 -21.32
N ASN A 168 -23.23 -24.06 -21.96
CA ASN A 168 -24.10 -22.99 -21.45
C ASN A 168 -25.54 -23.45 -21.12
N ILE A 169 -26.06 -24.40 -21.89
CA ILE A 169 -27.39 -24.99 -21.68
C ILE A 169 -27.56 -25.64 -20.30
N TYR A 170 -26.46 -26.04 -19.67
CA TYR A 170 -26.43 -26.62 -18.32
C TYR A 170 -25.95 -25.61 -17.28
N SER A 171 -24.96 -24.79 -17.61
CA SER A 171 -24.28 -23.92 -16.65
C SER A 171 -24.97 -22.58 -16.38
N THR A 172 -26.02 -22.23 -17.14
CA THR A 172 -26.77 -20.97 -17.00
C THR A 172 -27.26 -20.68 -15.58
N ASN A 173 -27.59 -21.71 -14.79
CA ASN A 173 -28.15 -21.58 -13.44
C ASN A 173 -27.12 -21.76 -12.32
N TRP A 174 -25.87 -22.08 -12.65
CA TRP A 174 -24.79 -22.21 -11.67
C TRP A 174 -24.21 -20.83 -11.39
N ARG A 175 -24.73 -20.17 -10.35
CA ARG A 175 -24.50 -18.76 -10.05
C ARG A 175 -23.97 -18.58 -8.64
N LYS A 176 -23.01 -17.66 -8.46
CA LYS A 176 -22.54 -17.26 -7.13
C LYS A 176 -23.51 -16.24 -6.52
N GLU A 177 -23.80 -16.37 -5.23
CA GLU A 177 -24.55 -15.36 -4.49
C GLU A 177 -23.70 -14.11 -4.27
N LYS A 178 -24.35 -12.96 -4.19
CA LYS A 178 -23.68 -11.73 -3.78
C LYS A 178 -23.35 -11.79 -2.30
N ASP A 179 -22.14 -11.35 -1.97
CA ASP A 179 -21.67 -11.26 -0.59
C ASP A 179 -22.16 -9.94 0.01
N LEU A 180 -23.42 -9.94 0.48
CA LEU A 180 -24.07 -8.75 1.06
C LEU A 180 -23.40 -8.32 2.37
N SER A 181 -23.20 -7.01 2.51
CA SER A 181 -22.69 -6.38 3.72
C SER A 181 -23.80 -6.16 4.77
N GLY A 182 -23.38 -5.96 6.01
CA GLY A 182 -24.29 -5.48 7.07
C GLY A 182 -24.82 -4.09 6.76
N TYR A 183 -25.98 -3.75 7.35
CA TYR A 183 -26.56 -2.42 7.20
C TYR A 183 -25.63 -1.35 7.80
N VAL A 184 -25.31 -0.34 7.00
CA VAL A 184 -24.61 0.87 7.43
C VAL A 184 -25.57 2.06 7.31
N PRO A 185 -25.78 2.84 8.39
CA PRO A 185 -26.58 4.06 8.31
C PRO A 185 -25.98 5.04 7.27
N PRO A 186 -26.79 5.56 6.34
CA PRO A 186 -26.34 6.53 5.35
C PRO A 186 -26.14 7.92 5.99
N ARG A 187 -25.23 8.74 5.41
CA ARG A 187 -25.02 10.14 5.81
C ARG A 187 -25.94 11.06 4.99
N ASP A 188 -27.25 10.86 5.10
CA ASP A 188 -28.27 11.53 4.26
C ASP A 188 -28.55 13.00 4.63
N ASN A 189 -27.79 13.61 5.55
CA ASN A 189 -27.98 15.02 5.86
C ASN A 189 -27.18 15.86 4.87
N ASP A 190 -27.81 16.81 4.16
CA ASP A 190 -27.11 17.71 3.23
C ASP A 190 -26.25 18.76 3.96
N GLU A 191 -26.32 18.83 5.29
CA GLU A 191 -25.57 19.77 6.12
C GLU A 191 -24.25 19.17 6.64
N VAL A 192 -23.18 19.95 6.54
CA VAL A 192 -21.86 19.63 7.07
C VAL A 192 -21.86 19.78 8.59
N ASN A 193 -21.53 18.71 9.31
CA ASN A 193 -21.38 18.69 10.77
C ASN A 193 -19.99 18.21 11.24
N GLU A 194 -19.08 18.01 10.29
CA GLU A 194 -17.76 17.43 10.51
C GLU A 194 -16.74 18.05 9.55
N PHE A 195 -15.53 18.27 10.04
CA PHE A 195 -14.42 18.86 9.29
C PHE A 195 -13.22 17.94 9.35
N ARG A 196 -12.54 17.76 8.22
CA ARG A 196 -11.31 16.99 8.12
C ARG A 196 -10.10 17.90 8.25
N LEU A 197 -9.28 17.62 9.25
CA LEU A 197 -7.98 18.22 9.52
C LEU A 197 -6.92 17.27 8.95
N ILE A 198 -6.16 17.75 7.98
CA ILE A 198 -5.10 16.98 7.32
C ILE A 198 -3.77 17.38 7.96
N ILE A 199 -2.99 16.39 8.39
CA ILE A 199 -1.65 16.60 8.95
C ILE A 199 -0.63 15.78 8.18
N ALA A 200 0.62 16.24 8.13
CA ALA A 200 1.71 15.59 7.38
C ALA A 200 2.93 15.23 8.24
N GLU A 201 2.92 15.59 9.53
CA GLU A 201 4.05 15.36 10.41
C GLU A 201 3.58 14.94 11.80
N GLU A 202 4.41 14.18 12.50
CA GLU A 202 4.18 13.89 13.91
C GLU A 202 4.35 15.17 14.76
N GLY A 203 3.50 15.36 15.78
CA GLY A 203 3.70 16.39 16.80
C GLY A 203 2.43 16.81 17.54
N ILE A 204 2.56 17.83 18.40
CA ILE A 204 1.39 18.47 19.03
C ILE A 204 0.86 19.55 18.11
N TYR A 205 -0.40 19.42 17.71
CA TYR A 205 -1.12 20.37 16.89
C TYR A 205 -1.92 21.33 17.77
N LYS A 206 -1.90 22.62 17.45
CA LYS A 206 -2.71 23.66 18.11
C LYS A 206 -3.62 24.33 17.10
N VAL A 207 -4.93 24.21 17.29
CA VAL A 207 -5.95 24.79 16.42
C VAL A 207 -6.70 25.85 17.21
N THR A 208 -6.47 27.12 16.89
CA THR A 208 -7.20 28.23 17.52
C THR A 208 -8.52 28.49 16.80
N TYR A 209 -9.46 29.12 17.50
CA TYR A 209 -10.71 29.61 16.94
C TYR A 209 -10.49 30.45 15.68
N GLU A 210 -9.58 31.42 15.75
CA GLU A 210 -9.27 32.31 14.62
C GLU A 210 -8.71 31.53 13.45
N TYR A 211 -7.71 30.68 13.70
CA TYR A 211 -7.09 29.89 12.64
C TYR A 211 -8.10 28.98 11.94
N LEU A 212 -9.00 28.34 12.70
CA LEU A 212 -10.05 27.49 12.12
C LEU A 212 -10.98 28.30 11.21
N LEU A 213 -11.52 29.42 11.70
CA LEU A 213 -12.47 30.22 10.94
C LEU A 213 -11.83 30.92 9.73
N GLU A 214 -10.61 31.43 9.87
CA GLU A 214 -9.85 32.00 8.76
C GLU A 214 -9.58 30.96 7.69
N THR A 215 -9.18 29.74 8.08
CA THR A 215 -8.92 28.64 7.14
C THR A 215 -10.19 28.24 6.40
N LEU A 216 -11.33 28.11 7.09
CA LEU A 216 -12.61 27.77 6.47
C LEU A 216 -13.14 28.89 5.56
N ALA A 217 -12.84 30.15 5.85
CA ALA A 217 -13.24 31.29 5.02
C ALA A 217 -12.31 31.51 3.81
N ALA A 218 -11.02 31.20 3.94
CA ALA A 218 -10.02 31.40 2.90
C ALA A 218 -9.96 30.25 1.89
N ASN A 219 -10.27 29.03 2.32
CA ASN A 219 -10.27 27.87 1.44
C ASN A 219 -11.46 27.92 0.48
N TYR A 220 -11.16 28.16 -0.80
CA TYR A 220 -12.12 27.88 -1.87
C TYR A 220 -12.48 26.38 -1.80
N PHE A 221 -13.77 26.11 -1.61
CA PHE A 221 -14.31 24.77 -1.71
C PHE A 221 -15.15 24.70 -2.99
N PRO A 222 -14.98 23.64 -3.81
CA PRO A 222 -15.58 23.58 -5.15
C PRO A 222 -17.12 23.45 -5.13
N ILE A 223 -17.70 23.07 -4.00
CA ILE A 223 -19.12 22.77 -3.85
C ILE A 223 -19.71 23.69 -2.78
N ASP A 224 -20.87 24.28 -3.03
CA ASP A 224 -21.58 25.03 -2.00
C ASP A 224 -22.07 24.10 -0.89
N TYR A 225 -21.86 24.46 0.37
CA TYR A 225 -22.28 23.67 1.52
C TYR A 225 -22.94 24.53 2.60
N THR A 226 -23.81 23.91 3.39
CA THR A 226 -24.44 24.51 4.56
C THR A 226 -23.96 23.82 5.83
N LEU A 227 -23.62 24.57 6.87
CA LEU A 227 -23.26 24.00 8.15
C LEU A 227 -24.51 23.61 8.95
N ALA A 228 -24.44 22.47 9.65
CA ALA A 228 -25.49 22.02 10.57
C ALA A 228 -25.55 22.86 11.86
N PHE A 229 -24.59 23.77 12.05
CA PHE A 229 -24.46 24.62 13.23
C PHE A 229 -23.75 25.93 12.90
N ASN A 230 -23.84 26.91 13.82
CA ASN A 230 -23.06 28.15 13.77
C ASN A 230 -21.97 28.10 14.84
N TRP A 231 -20.72 28.31 14.45
CA TRP A 231 -19.55 28.27 15.36
C TRP A 231 -19.70 29.17 16.59
N ASN A 232 -20.40 30.30 16.49
CA ASN A 232 -20.61 31.21 17.63
C ASN A 232 -21.63 30.68 18.65
N ASP A 233 -22.41 29.66 18.29
CA ASP A 233 -23.54 29.16 19.10
C ASP A 233 -23.27 27.75 19.67
N ILE A 234 -22.09 27.18 19.42
CA ILE A 234 -21.75 25.82 19.90
C ILE A 234 -21.15 25.84 21.30
N ASP A 235 -21.37 24.74 22.02
CA ASP A 235 -20.59 24.41 23.21
C ASP A 235 -19.33 23.62 22.78
N PRO A 236 -18.11 24.17 22.94
CA PRO A 236 -16.88 23.50 22.53
C PRO A 236 -16.64 22.19 23.27
N ARG A 237 -17.31 21.92 24.40
CA ARG A 237 -17.21 20.65 25.12
C ARG A 237 -17.82 19.48 24.34
N ASN A 238 -18.66 19.76 23.35
CA ASN A 238 -19.27 18.74 22.49
C ASN A 238 -18.48 18.49 21.20
N LEU A 239 -17.37 19.20 20.97
CA LEU A 239 -16.46 18.88 19.89
C LEU A 239 -15.70 17.59 20.21
N GLU A 240 -15.64 16.65 19.26
CA GLU A 240 -14.81 15.45 19.33
C GLU A 240 -13.88 15.40 18.13
N LEU A 241 -12.63 15.08 18.37
CA LEU A 241 -11.67 14.74 17.33
C LEU A 241 -11.62 13.21 17.21
N SER A 242 -11.50 12.69 15.98
CA SER A 242 -11.30 11.26 15.74
C SER A 242 -10.29 11.02 14.62
N CYS A 243 -9.62 9.87 14.65
CA CYS A 243 -8.71 9.40 13.61
C CYS A 243 -8.99 7.92 13.37
N MET A 244 -9.15 7.52 12.11
CA MET A 244 -9.54 6.15 11.73
C MET A 244 -10.77 5.63 12.50
N GLY A 245 -11.74 6.51 12.76
CA GLY A 245 -12.97 6.20 13.50
C GLY A 245 -12.82 6.06 15.02
N ASN A 246 -11.60 6.22 15.57
CA ASN A 246 -11.35 6.16 17.00
C ASN A 246 -11.27 7.59 17.58
N PRO A 247 -11.88 7.86 18.74
CA PRO A 247 -11.77 9.17 19.38
C PRO A 247 -10.32 9.50 19.75
N VAL A 248 -9.91 10.73 19.49
CA VAL A 248 -8.62 11.31 19.85
C VAL A 248 -8.87 12.36 20.94
N PRO A 249 -8.38 12.16 22.17
CA PRO A 249 -8.61 13.10 23.25
C PRO A 249 -7.90 14.43 22.95
N ILE A 250 -8.61 15.54 23.13
CA ILE A 250 -8.07 16.89 22.95
C ILE A 250 -7.91 17.60 24.30
N HIS A 251 -6.86 18.40 24.44
CA HIS A 251 -6.77 19.40 25.50
C HIS A 251 -7.41 20.69 25.02
N PHE A 252 -8.43 21.20 25.71
CA PHE A 252 -9.18 22.39 25.29
C PHE A 252 -8.98 23.52 26.29
N VAL A 253 -8.60 24.70 25.79
CA VAL A 253 -8.46 25.92 26.58
C VAL A 253 -9.55 26.90 26.16
N GLY A 254 -10.30 27.42 27.14
CA GLY A 254 -11.40 28.36 26.91
C GLY A 254 -12.81 27.81 27.13
N ALA A 255 -13.00 26.49 27.01
CA ALA A 255 -14.33 25.84 27.03
C ALA A 255 -15.19 25.96 28.31
N ALA A 256 -14.75 26.69 29.33
CA ALA A 256 -15.43 26.78 30.63
C ALA A 256 -16.72 27.62 30.56
N ASP A 257 -16.74 28.64 29.72
CA ASP A 257 -17.92 29.50 29.52
C ASP A 257 -18.98 28.88 28.60
N GLY A 258 -18.64 27.80 27.90
CA GLY A 258 -19.54 27.08 27.02
C GLY A 258 -19.74 27.75 25.67
N SER A 259 -18.84 28.67 25.28
CA SER A 259 -18.78 29.27 23.95
C SER A 259 -17.44 28.96 23.32
N PHE A 260 -17.39 28.84 21.98
CA PHE A 260 -16.14 28.73 21.25
C PHE A 260 -15.84 30.06 20.58
N ASP A 261 -14.95 30.86 21.17
CA ASP A 261 -14.71 32.23 20.74
C ASP A 261 -13.22 32.65 20.73
N ALA A 262 -12.97 33.95 20.57
CA ALA A 262 -11.64 34.47 20.29
C ALA A 262 -10.68 34.25 21.48
N GLY A 263 -9.56 33.58 21.21
CA GLY A 263 -8.59 33.13 22.22
C GLY A 263 -8.73 31.66 22.64
N ASP A 264 -9.82 31.00 22.25
CA ASP A 264 -10.00 29.57 22.48
C ASP A 264 -9.18 28.73 21.51
N TYR A 265 -8.76 27.56 21.98
CA TYR A 265 -8.06 26.60 21.15
C TYR A 265 -8.16 25.19 21.72
N PHE A 266 -7.91 24.22 20.84
CA PHE A 266 -7.66 22.85 21.24
C PHE A 266 -6.32 22.36 20.73
N GLU A 267 -5.75 21.42 21.48
CA GLU A 267 -4.49 20.78 21.21
C GLU A 267 -4.63 19.27 21.22
N PHE A 268 -3.94 18.62 20.31
CA PHE A 268 -3.94 17.16 20.18
C PHE A 268 -2.60 16.67 19.65
N TYR A 269 -2.29 15.40 19.93
CA TYR A 269 -1.16 14.73 19.30
C TYR A 269 -1.60 14.16 17.95
N GLY A 270 -0.94 14.63 16.89
CA GLY A 270 -1.08 14.15 15.54
C GLY A 270 0.09 13.25 15.15
N ASP A 271 -0.20 12.21 14.39
CA ASP A 271 0.79 11.28 13.83
C ASP A 271 0.55 11.05 12.34
N ILE A 272 1.61 10.71 11.60
CA ILE A 272 1.51 10.44 10.16
C ILE A 272 0.71 9.17 9.87
N HIS A 273 0.29 9.00 8.61
CA HIS A 273 -0.24 7.75 8.13
C HIS A 273 0.93 6.84 7.73
N TYR A 274 1.11 5.75 8.47
CA TYR A 274 2.09 4.72 8.18
C TYR A 274 1.53 3.71 7.18
N GLY A 275 2.41 3.14 6.36
CA GLY A 275 2.07 2.01 5.50
C GLY A 275 1.66 0.76 6.29
N GLU A 276 1.00 -0.18 5.62
CA GLU A 276 0.59 -1.45 6.22
C GLU A 276 1.79 -2.36 6.52
N THR A 277 2.80 -2.30 5.65
CA THR A 277 3.98 -3.18 5.66
C THR A 277 5.30 -2.43 5.69
N HIS A 278 5.32 -1.16 5.29
CA HIS A 278 6.50 -0.28 5.28
C HIS A 278 6.22 1.00 6.07
N TYR A 279 7.26 1.80 6.32
CA TYR A 279 7.13 3.03 7.12
C TYR A 279 6.20 4.04 6.43
N TYR A 280 6.37 4.24 5.12
CA TYR A 280 5.51 5.08 4.31
C TYR A 280 4.45 4.24 3.56
N ASP A 281 3.24 4.79 3.45
CA ASP A 281 2.19 4.29 2.55
C ASP A 281 2.45 4.73 1.10
N ASP A 282 2.04 3.88 0.15
CA ASP A 282 2.26 4.07 -1.29
C ASP A 282 1.61 5.32 -1.88
N PHE A 283 0.60 5.86 -1.19
CA PHE A 283 -0.24 6.94 -1.70
C PHE A 283 -0.11 8.22 -0.89
N THR A 284 0.04 8.14 0.43
CA THR A 284 0.11 9.32 1.29
C THR A 284 0.67 9.05 2.68
N SER A 285 1.55 9.93 3.18
CA SER A 285 1.89 9.97 4.61
C SER A 285 0.98 10.94 5.38
N GLU A 286 0.22 11.78 4.66
CA GLU A 286 -0.79 12.63 5.27
C GLU A 286 -1.88 11.80 5.97
N ASN A 287 -2.17 12.17 7.22
CA ASN A 287 -3.22 11.55 8.01
C ASN A 287 -4.44 12.47 8.14
N SER A 288 -5.63 11.86 8.29
CA SER A 288 -6.91 12.55 8.37
C SER A 288 -7.52 12.44 9.76
N TYR A 289 -7.77 13.59 10.39
CA TYR A 289 -8.46 13.73 11.66
C TYR A 289 -9.80 14.42 11.44
N TYR A 290 -10.89 13.92 12.01
CA TYR A 290 -12.20 14.54 11.87
C TYR A 290 -12.62 15.22 13.17
N LEU A 291 -12.91 16.51 13.08
CA LEU A 291 -13.51 17.32 14.12
C LEU A 291 -15.03 17.38 13.91
N LYS A 292 -15.78 16.82 14.85
CA LYS A 292 -17.23 16.69 14.77
C LYS A 292 -17.92 17.32 15.98
N LEU A 293 -19.06 17.98 15.75
CA LEU A 293 -19.95 18.41 16.82
C LEU A 293 -20.93 17.29 17.19
N LEU A 294 -20.90 16.86 18.45
CA LEU A 294 -21.79 15.83 18.99
C LEU A 294 -22.97 16.43 19.75
N ASP A 295 -23.96 15.59 20.07
CA ASP A 295 -25.07 15.93 20.98
C ASP A 295 -24.73 15.67 22.47
N HIS A 296 -23.52 15.20 22.73
CA HIS A 296 -22.95 14.94 24.05
C HIS A 296 -21.50 15.43 24.13
N PRO A 297 -20.89 15.50 25.34
CA PRO A 297 -19.48 15.85 25.47
C PRO A 297 -18.57 14.89 24.70
N GLY A 298 -17.60 15.45 23.97
CA GLY A 298 -16.60 14.69 23.22
C GLY A 298 -15.42 14.24 24.08
N SER A 299 -14.55 13.41 23.50
CA SER A 299 -13.34 12.93 24.16
C SER A 299 -12.36 14.05 24.54
N ARG A 300 -11.85 14.04 25.78
CA ARG A 300 -10.93 15.06 26.33
C ARG A 300 -9.73 14.41 26.98
N MET A 301 -8.59 15.10 26.93
CA MET A 301 -7.45 14.76 27.79
C MET A 301 -7.81 15.04 29.25
N ALA A 302 -7.42 14.14 30.15
CA ALA A 302 -7.42 14.46 31.58
C ALA A 302 -6.39 15.55 31.88
N VAL A 303 -6.56 16.26 33.00
CA VAL A 303 -5.55 17.18 33.52
C VAL A 303 -4.94 16.58 34.76
N GLU A 304 -3.64 16.32 34.73
CA GLU A 304 -2.89 15.69 35.81
C GLU A 304 -1.91 16.70 36.42
N ASN A 305 -1.79 16.69 37.74
CA ASN A 305 -0.85 17.54 38.45
C ASN A 305 0.54 16.90 38.46
N GLY A 306 1.47 17.48 37.72
CA GLY A 306 2.88 17.05 37.66
C GLY A 306 3.79 17.69 38.71
N GLY A 307 3.25 18.44 39.67
CA GLY A 307 4.06 19.11 40.69
C GLY A 307 4.92 18.15 41.53
N LEU A 308 6.02 18.67 42.09
CA LEU A 308 6.96 17.91 42.92
C LEU A 308 6.41 17.65 44.33
N GLY A 309 5.34 16.85 44.40
CA GLY A 309 4.60 16.59 45.63
C GLY A 309 5.35 15.69 46.63
N ASN A 310 6.15 14.75 46.14
CA ASN A 310 6.99 13.90 46.97
C ASN A 310 8.45 14.38 46.97
N ILE A 311 8.92 14.89 48.10
CA ILE A 311 10.29 15.40 48.27
C ILE A 311 11.26 14.38 48.87
N ASN A 312 10.79 13.17 49.22
CA ASN A 312 11.62 12.14 49.81
C ASN A 312 12.32 11.34 48.69
N ALA A 313 13.61 11.61 48.46
CA ALA A 313 14.39 10.99 47.37
C ALA A 313 14.42 9.44 47.35
N GLY A 314 14.04 8.76 48.44
CA GLY A 314 13.90 7.30 48.47
C GLY A 314 12.52 6.77 48.04
N GLN A 315 11.60 7.65 47.63
CA GLN A 315 10.22 7.32 47.26
C GLN A 315 9.91 7.61 45.78
N PHE A 316 10.87 8.13 45.03
CA PHE A 316 10.77 8.35 43.60
C PHE A 316 12.12 8.07 42.93
N ILE A 317 12.09 7.83 41.63
CA ILE A 317 13.28 7.60 40.79
C ILE A 317 13.45 8.82 39.88
N ILE A 318 14.67 9.35 39.77
CA ILE A 318 15.03 10.34 38.75
C ILE A 318 15.75 9.58 37.63
N PRO A 319 15.09 9.33 36.49
CA PRO A 319 15.72 8.59 35.41
C PRO A 319 16.67 9.50 34.63
N GLU A 320 17.86 8.98 34.29
CA GLU A 320 18.87 9.75 33.54
C GLU A 320 18.70 9.61 32.01
N SER A 321 18.22 8.45 31.55
CA SER A 321 18.05 8.15 30.12
C SER A 321 17.00 7.07 29.88
N TYR A 322 16.53 6.97 28.64
CA TYR A 322 15.57 5.98 28.15
C TYR A 322 15.99 5.46 26.77
N GLN A 323 15.49 4.31 26.36
CA GLN A 323 15.67 3.80 25.00
C GLN A 323 14.76 4.56 24.03
N HIS A 324 15.37 5.06 22.96
CA HIS A 324 14.71 5.80 21.91
C HIS A 324 15.10 5.22 20.56
N THR A 325 14.09 4.95 19.74
CA THR A 325 14.27 4.49 18.35
C THR A 325 14.02 5.66 17.42
N VAL A 326 14.95 5.87 16.49
CA VAL A 326 14.80 6.85 15.40
C VAL A 326 14.90 6.09 14.09
N HIS A 327 13.94 6.36 13.21
CA HIS A 327 13.85 5.82 11.86
C HIS A 327 14.38 6.85 10.86
N PHE A 328 15.22 6.40 9.92
CA PHE A 328 15.78 7.22 8.86
C PHE A 328 15.53 6.58 7.51
N GLU A 329 14.83 7.31 6.65
CA GLU A 329 14.48 6.89 5.30
C GLU A 329 14.33 8.14 4.42
N GLU A 330 14.77 8.05 3.18
CA GLU A 330 14.45 9.00 2.12
C GLU A 330 13.90 8.23 0.94
N GLN A 331 13.19 8.90 0.03
CA GLN A 331 12.49 8.23 -1.07
C GLN A 331 12.99 8.73 -2.42
N ASN A 332 14.30 8.68 -2.70
CA ASN A 332 14.90 9.34 -3.87
C ASN A 332 15.05 8.45 -5.12
N SER A 333 15.08 7.13 -4.95
CA SER A 333 15.25 6.17 -6.05
C SER A 333 14.05 5.24 -6.14
N LYS A 334 13.68 4.86 -7.36
CA LYS A 334 12.60 3.90 -7.62
C LYS A 334 13.14 2.73 -8.43
N ASP A 335 12.62 1.53 -8.19
CA ASP A 335 12.88 0.36 -9.03
C ASP A 335 11.60 -0.47 -9.20
N HIS A 336 11.50 -1.21 -10.32
CA HIS A 336 10.32 -2.04 -10.58
C HIS A 336 10.43 -3.44 -9.97
N LEU A 337 11.64 -3.90 -9.59
CA LEU A 337 11.94 -5.18 -8.90
C LEU A 337 11.38 -6.45 -9.59
N GLY A 338 11.37 -6.50 -10.92
CA GLY A 338 10.66 -7.54 -11.68
C GLY A 338 11.10 -8.99 -11.50
N ASN A 339 12.35 -9.24 -11.08
CA ASN A 339 12.85 -10.59 -10.88
C ASN A 339 12.52 -11.14 -9.49
N GLN A 340 12.28 -10.27 -8.49
CA GLN A 340 11.79 -10.68 -7.18
C GLN A 340 10.46 -11.42 -7.32
N TYR A 341 9.55 -10.91 -8.15
CA TYR A 341 8.24 -11.52 -8.39
C TYR A 341 8.36 -12.98 -8.85
N TYR A 342 9.23 -13.27 -9.81
CA TYR A 342 9.40 -14.61 -10.38
C TYR A 342 9.98 -15.64 -9.39
N HIS A 343 10.90 -15.21 -8.52
CA HIS A 343 11.58 -16.08 -7.57
C HIS A 343 10.97 -16.05 -6.16
N HIS A 344 9.85 -15.36 -5.96
CA HIS A 344 9.20 -15.28 -4.67
C HIS A 344 8.61 -16.64 -4.25
N PRO A 345 8.76 -17.08 -2.99
CA PRO A 345 8.23 -18.37 -2.52
C PRO A 345 6.72 -18.55 -2.71
N ASN A 346 5.97 -17.45 -2.74
CA ASN A 346 4.51 -17.41 -2.91
C ASN A 346 4.06 -17.05 -4.35
N TYR A 347 4.95 -17.14 -5.34
CA TYR A 347 4.60 -16.94 -6.74
C TYR A 347 3.52 -17.96 -7.20
N PRO A 348 2.55 -17.57 -8.04
CA PRO A 348 2.26 -16.22 -8.56
C PRO A 348 1.18 -15.43 -7.79
N ALA A 349 0.56 -16.00 -6.77
CA ALA A 349 -0.82 -15.60 -6.42
C ALA A 349 -0.96 -14.40 -5.46
N GLU A 350 0.05 -14.04 -4.67
CA GLU A 350 -0.12 -13.08 -3.55
C GLU A 350 1.01 -12.05 -3.41
N PHE A 351 1.88 -11.91 -4.41
CA PHE A 351 3.00 -10.98 -4.28
C PHE A 351 2.55 -9.52 -4.51
N TYR A 352 2.61 -8.73 -3.44
CA TYR A 352 2.52 -7.28 -3.46
C TYR A 352 3.57 -6.73 -2.52
N ARG A 353 4.43 -5.83 -3.03
CA ARG A 353 5.22 -4.92 -2.22
C ARG A 353 4.54 -3.56 -2.32
N GLU A 354 4.26 -2.99 -1.16
CA GLU A 354 3.75 -1.63 -1.00
C GLU A 354 4.81 -0.69 -1.58
N ASP A 355 5.90 -0.48 -0.84
CA ASP A 355 6.87 0.52 -1.23
C ASP A 355 7.91 0.02 -2.24
N ILE A 356 8.11 0.79 -3.31
CA ILE A 356 9.13 0.57 -4.34
C ILE A 356 10.04 1.79 -4.53
N TRP A 357 9.96 2.74 -3.61
CA TRP A 357 10.91 3.81 -3.42
C TRP A 357 11.97 3.40 -2.40
N PHE A 358 13.13 4.04 -2.50
CA PHE A 358 14.33 3.73 -1.75
C PHE A 358 15.12 5.02 -1.54
N TRP A 359 15.90 5.09 -0.47
CA TRP A 359 16.80 6.22 -0.19
C TRP A 359 17.79 6.45 -1.32
N ASP A 360 18.56 5.43 -1.69
CA ASP A 360 19.66 5.62 -2.63
C ASP A 360 19.99 4.35 -3.42
N ARG A 361 20.58 4.52 -4.60
CA ARG A 361 21.06 3.44 -5.46
C ARG A 361 22.58 3.42 -5.49
N ILE A 362 23.14 2.41 -4.85
CA ILE A 362 24.57 2.26 -4.61
C ILE A 362 25.17 1.30 -5.65
N TYR A 363 26.26 1.74 -6.29
CA TYR A 363 26.96 0.97 -7.33
C TYR A 363 28.30 0.47 -6.82
N SER A 364 28.52 -0.84 -6.90
CA SER A 364 29.79 -1.44 -6.51
C SER A 364 30.91 -1.19 -7.55
N PRO A 365 32.19 -1.07 -7.13
CA PRO A 365 32.64 -0.95 -5.74
C PRO A 365 32.50 0.47 -5.23
N SER A 366 31.98 0.64 -4.01
CA SER A 366 31.79 1.95 -3.38
C SER A 366 31.84 1.89 -1.85
N LEU A 367 32.02 3.06 -1.25
CA LEU A 367 31.78 3.31 0.17
C LEU A 367 30.94 4.57 0.26
N GLU A 368 29.64 4.41 0.47
CA GLU A 368 28.71 5.52 0.64
C GLU A 368 28.59 5.90 2.11
N ILE A 369 28.38 7.19 2.37
CA ILE A 369 28.30 7.77 3.70
C ILE A 369 27.02 8.59 3.80
N TYR A 370 26.14 8.23 4.73
CA TYR A 370 24.90 8.92 5.01
C TYR A 370 24.98 9.54 6.41
N SER A 371 24.95 10.87 6.47
CA SER A 371 24.99 11.60 7.74
C SER A 371 23.59 11.67 8.36
N PHE A 372 23.50 11.50 9.68
CA PHE A 372 22.25 11.57 10.43
C PHE A 372 22.47 12.18 11.81
N GLU A 373 21.43 12.74 12.42
CA GLU A 373 21.53 13.41 13.72
C GLU A 373 20.88 12.63 14.86
N LEU A 374 21.56 12.55 16.01
CA LEU A 374 21.01 12.01 17.26
C LEU A 374 21.05 13.05 18.38
N GLN A 375 20.08 12.99 19.28
CA GLN A 375 20.01 13.88 20.42
C GLN A 375 20.47 13.17 21.69
N TYR A 376 21.56 13.68 22.28
CA TYR A 376 22.05 13.27 23.60
C TYR A 376 22.12 11.75 23.88
N PRO A 377 22.85 10.95 23.08
CA PRO A 377 23.12 9.57 23.46
C PRO A 377 23.84 9.48 24.81
N ASP A 378 23.32 8.69 25.74
CA ASP A 378 23.93 8.44 27.04
C ASP A 378 25.18 7.57 26.87
N GLN A 379 26.36 8.17 26.95
CA GLN A 379 27.63 7.51 26.66
C GLN A 379 28.19 6.67 27.82
N ARG A 380 27.41 6.40 28.88
CA ARG A 380 27.87 5.57 30.00
C ARG A 380 28.24 4.15 29.52
N PRO A 381 29.31 3.52 30.05
CA PRO A 381 29.80 2.23 29.56
C PRO A 381 28.83 1.05 29.70
N THR A 382 27.75 1.19 30.45
CA THR A 382 26.70 0.18 30.63
C THR A 382 25.63 0.25 29.55
N LYS A 383 25.51 1.38 28.84
CA LYS A 383 24.48 1.59 27.82
C LYS A 383 24.91 1.06 26.46
N ARG A 384 23.92 0.52 25.73
CA ARG A 384 24.12 -0.14 24.45
C ARG A 384 23.06 0.31 23.45
N PHE A 385 23.45 0.44 22.18
CA PHE A 385 22.54 0.69 21.07
C PHE A 385 22.45 -0.52 20.15
N THR A 386 21.32 -0.62 19.46
CA THR A 386 21.12 -1.51 18.32
C THR A 386 20.77 -0.69 17.09
N ALA A 387 21.10 -1.22 15.92
CA ALA A 387 20.71 -0.65 14.64
C ALA A 387 20.30 -1.77 13.68
N GLN A 388 19.41 -1.42 12.75
CA GLN A 388 19.00 -2.27 11.64
C GLN A 388 19.05 -1.44 10.35
N THR A 389 19.61 -1.98 9.28
CA THR A 389 19.65 -1.34 7.96
C THR A 389 19.09 -2.29 6.92
N CYS A 390 18.13 -1.80 6.13
CA CYS A 390 17.54 -2.53 5.02
C CYS A 390 18.28 -2.17 3.72
N LEU A 391 18.86 -3.19 3.08
CA LEU A 391 19.42 -3.09 1.74
C LEU A 391 18.67 -4.02 0.79
N PHE A 392 18.39 -3.55 -0.43
CA PHE A 392 17.70 -4.34 -1.45
C PHE A 392 18.57 -4.49 -2.71
N SER A 393 18.95 -5.71 -3.10
CA SER A 393 19.74 -5.88 -4.33
C SER A 393 18.89 -5.69 -5.59
N VAL A 394 19.42 -4.99 -6.59
CA VAL A 394 18.75 -4.81 -7.89
C VAL A 394 19.29 -5.80 -8.91
N THR A 395 20.61 -5.96 -8.98
CA THR A 395 21.24 -6.86 -9.94
C THR A 395 21.00 -8.33 -9.61
N PHE A 396 20.99 -9.18 -10.63
CA PHE A 396 20.92 -10.63 -10.46
C PHE A 396 21.56 -11.33 -11.67
N ASN A 397 21.87 -12.62 -11.54
CA ASN A 397 22.33 -13.41 -12.68
C ASN A 397 21.15 -14.24 -13.22
N GLU A 398 20.69 -13.91 -14.42
CA GLU A 398 19.61 -14.64 -15.12
C GLU A 398 19.97 -16.11 -15.42
N ASP A 399 21.22 -16.39 -15.80
CA ASP A 399 21.66 -17.75 -16.17
C ASP A 399 21.89 -18.64 -14.94
N ASN A 400 22.23 -18.04 -13.79
CA ASN A 400 22.47 -18.74 -12.54
C ASN A 400 22.07 -17.88 -11.34
N TYR A 401 20.77 -17.85 -11.04
CA TYR A 401 20.21 -17.06 -9.95
C TYR A 401 20.89 -17.31 -8.59
N TYR A 402 21.37 -18.53 -8.34
CA TYR A 402 22.02 -18.94 -7.08
C TYR A 402 23.51 -18.58 -6.99
N GLN A 403 24.09 -17.94 -8.00
CA GLN A 403 25.45 -17.43 -7.93
C GLN A 403 25.52 -16.23 -6.97
N ILE A 404 26.36 -16.31 -5.94
CA ILE A 404 26.69 -15.16 -5.08
C ILE A 404 27.19 -14.01 -5.96
N ASN A 405 26.48 -12.88 -5.89
CA ASN A 405 26.73 -11.71 -6.72
C ASN A 405 26.62 -10.39 -5.96
N HIS A 406 26.39 -10.43 -4.63
CA HIS A 406 26.45 -9.26 -3.77
C HIS A 406 27.27 -9.50 -2.51
N SER A 407 27.93 -8.44 -2.06
CA SER A 407 28.57 -8.33 -0.75
C SER A 407 28.43 -6.90 -0.26
N ALA A 408 28.09 -6.74 1.02
CA ALA A 408 28.01 -5.44 1.67
C ALA A 408 28.44 -5.52 3.14
N GLN A 409 28.92 -4.41 3.67
CA GLN A 409 29.21 -4.21 5.08
C GLN A 409 28.61 -2.87 5.52
N VAL A 410 27.91 -2.89 6.65
CA VAL A 410 27.25 -1.71 7.22
C VAL A 410 27.92 -1.36 8.54
N ASN A 411 28.33 -0.09 8.69
CA ASN A 411 28.90 0.44 9.93
C ASN A 411 28.16 1.71 10.35
N ILE A 412 28.05 1.94 11.66
CA ILE A 412 27.69 3.25 12.21
C ILE A 412 28.92 3.81 12.92
N ASN A 413 29.32 5.02 12.52
CA ASN A 413 30.54 5.68 12.96
C ASN A 413 31.76 4.74 12.81
N SER A 414 32.43 4.41 13.92
CA SER A 414 33.60 3.52 13.91
C SER A 414 33.27 2.06 14.20
N SER A 415 32.00 1.71 14.35
CA SER A 415 31.55 0.38 14.76
C SER A 415 30.82 -0.35 13.63
N GLN A 416 31.23 -1.59 13.36
CA GLN A 416 30.55 -2.45 12.39
C GLN A 416 29.25 -2.97 12.98
N ILE A 417 28.16 -2.83 12.21
CA ILE A 417 26.85 -3.40 12.51
C ILE A 417 26.84 -4.85 12.03
N ASP A 418 26.96 -5.06 10.72
CA ASP A 418 26.92 -6.40 10.11
C ASP A 418 27.59 -6.42 8.72
N SER A 419 27.79 -7.62 8.16
CA SER A 419 28.30 -7.83 6.79
C SER A 419 27.72 -9.10 6.17
N HIS A 420 27.18 -9.00 4.96
CA HIS A 420 26.51 -10.10 4.27
C HIS A 420 27.14 -10.39 2.90
N VAL A 421 26.89 -11.61 2.42
CA VAL A 421 27.08 -12.02 1.02
C VAL A 421 25.83 -12.78 0.57
N TRP A 422 25.26 -12.40 -0.58
CA TRP A 422 24.00 -12.97 -1.04
C TRP A 422 23.92 -13.02 -2.57
N HIS A 423 22.80 -13.58 -3.06
CA HIS A 423 22.51 -13.71 -4.48
C HIS A 423 21.10 -13.21 -4.80
N GLY A 424 20.85 -12.93 -6.08
CA GLY A 424 19.53 -12.55 -6.59
C GLY A 424 19.10 -11.12 -6.26
N GLN A 425 17.87 -10.80 -6.65
CA GLN A 425 17.17 -9.54 -6.35
C GLN A 425 16.27 -9.79 -5.13
N ASN A 426 16.72 -9.39 -3.94
CA ASN A 426 16.00 -9.56 -2.68
C ASN A 426 16.49 -8.59 -1.60
N GLU A 427 15.68 -8.50 -0.55
CA GLU A 427 15.93 -7.72 0.65
C GLU A 427 16.90 -8.41 1.60
N GLN A 428 17.78 -7.63 2.23
CA GLN A 428 18.74 -8.06 3.24
C GLN A 428 18.73 -7.10 4.43
N MET A 429 18.61 -7.66 5.64
CA MET A 429 18.61 -6.92 6.90
C MET A 429 19.97 -7.04 7.59
N PHE A 430 20.62 -5.91 7.85
CA PHE A 430 21.89 -5.83 8.56
C PHE A 430 21.61 -5.34 9.98
N ASP A 431 21.87 -6.16 11.00
CA ASP A 431 21.58 -5.79 12.38
C ASP A 431 22.65 -6.26 13.38
N ASN A 432 22.60 -5.68 14.57
CA ASN A 432 23.43 -6.08 15.71
C ASN A 432 22.61 -6.47 16.93
N PHE A 433 21.39 -7.01 16.76
CA PHE A 433 20.50 -7.33 17.88
C PHE A 433 21.08 -8.39 18.82
N GLU A 434 21.80 -9.37 18.28
CA GLU A 434 22.47 -10.40 19.09
C GLU A 434 23.67 -9.85 19.87
N ASN A 435 24.31 -8.79 19.37
CA ASN A 435 25.51 -8.19 19.97
C ASN A 435 25.42 -6.65 19.99
N PRO A 436 24.55 -6.07 20.86
CA PRO A 436 24.39 -4.61 20.95
C PRO A 436 25.72 -3.91 21.27
N LEU A 437 25.94 -2.75 20.66
CA LEU A 437 27.21 -2.03 20.72
C LEU A 437 27.18 -0.93 21.79
N PRO A 438 28.31 -0.55 22.40
CA PRO A 438 28.41 0.58 23.31
C PRO A 438 27.83 1.88 22.75
N ASN A 439 26.95 2.53 23.50
CA ASN A 439 26.39 3.85 23.17
C ASN A 439 27.48 4.92 22.96
N SER A 440 28.67 4.72 23.53
CA SER A 440 29.85 5.59 23.36
C SER A 440 30.35 5.69 21.91
N PHE A 441 29.85 4.85 21.00
CA PHE A 441 30.10 4.98 19.56
C PHE A 441 29.19 6.01 18.89
N LEU A 442 28.12 6.46 19.55
CA LEU A 442 27.19 7.46 19.07
C LEU A 442 27.52 8.84 19.66
N TYR A 443 27.24 9.88 18.90
CA TYR A 443 27.45 11.28 19.28
C TYR A 443 26.13 12.04 19.31
N HIS A 444 26.07 13.05 20.17
CA HIS A 444 25.04 14.07 20.02
C HIS A 444 25.41 14.97 18.82
N GLY A 445 24.43 15.22 17.96
CA GLY A 445 24.62 15.87 16.67
C GLY A 445 24.90 14.84 15.58
N GLU A 446 25.85 15.15 14.70
CA GLU A 446 26.15 14.38 13.50
C GLU A 446 26.77 13.00 13.80
N ASN A 447 26.21 11.97 13.17
CA ASN A 447 26.68 10.59 13.10
C ASN A 447 26.69 10.16 11.62
N ASN A 448 27.34 9.05 11.30
CA ASN A 448 27.44 8.57 9.93
C ASN A 448 27.13 7.06 9.82
N LEU A 449 26.26 6.71 8.88
CA LEU A 449 26.07 5.35 8.37
C LEU A 449 27.02 5.16 7.19
N TYR A 450 27.79 4.08 7.20
CA TYR A 450 28.68 3.69 6.12
C TYR A 450 28.16 2.41 5.47
N VAL A 451 27.89 2.47 4.16
CA VAL A 451 27.50 1.31 3.36
C VAL A 451 28.63 1.01 2.38
N ASN A 452 29.35 -0.08 2.65
CA ASN A 452 30.52 -0.50 1.85
C ASN A 452 30.13 -1.66 0.93
N LEU A 453 30.22 -1.44 -0.39
CA LEU A 453 30.12 -2.48 -1.40
C LEU A 453 31.52 -2.75 -1.96
N PRO A 454 32.27 -3.76 -1.47
CA PRO A 454 33.65 -4.00 -1.91
C PRO A 454 33.75 -4.55 -3.35
N GLY A 455 32.64 -5.03 -3.91
CA GLY A 455 32.57 -5.74 -5.17
C GLY A 455 33.05 -7.19 -5.12
N ILE A 456 32.59 -7.98 -6.09
CA ILE A 456 32.94 -9.39 -6.23
C ILE A 456 33.70 -9.59 -7.56
N PRO A 457 34.89 -10.22 -7.55
CA PRO A 457 35.62 -10.49 -8.78
C PRO A 457 34.79 -11.27 -9.81
N GLY A 458 34.69 -10.72 -11.03
CA GLY A 458 33.93 -11.33 -12.13
C GLY A 458 32.43 -11.00 -12.14
N ILE A 459 31.95 -10.20 -11.19
CA ILE A 459 30.60 -9.61 -11.20
C ILE A 459 30.74 -8.13 -11.54
N GLU A 460 30.10 -7.69 -12.61
CA GLU A 460 30.10 -6.28 -13.04
C GLU A 460 28.75 -5.63 -12.72
N ASN A 461 28.75 -4.31 -12.54
CA ASN A 461 27.55 -3.47 -12.38
C ASN A 461 26.63 -3.84 -11.19
N GLN A 462 27.16 -4.46 -10.12
CA GLN A 462 26.37 -4.78 -8.92
C GLN A 462 25.73 -3.50 -8.35
N GLN A 463 24.41 -3.56 -8.16
CA GLN A 463 23.60 -2.48 -7.61
C GLN A 463 22.81 -2.96 -6.40
N VAL A 464 22.83 -2.15 -5.35
CA VAL A 464 22.05 -2.32 -4.13
C VAL A 464 21.36 -0.99 -3.81
N LEU A 465 20.12 -1.06 -3.34
CA LEU A 465 19.34 0.08 -2.90
C LEU A 465 19.41 0.14 -1.38
N LEU A 466 19.71 1.31 -0.82
CA LEU A 466 19.46 1.59 0.59
C LEU A 466 17.98 1.97 0.72
N ASP A 467 17.26 1.26 1.59
CA ASP A 467 15.85 1.51 1.86
C ASP A 467 15.76 2.45 3.08
N TYR A 468 15.87 1.90 4.30
CA TYR A 468 15.89 2.65 5.55
C TYR A 468 16.95 2.11 6.52
N PHE A 469 17.15 2.85 7.63
CA PHE A 469 17.75 2.28 8.82
C PHE A 469 17.16 2.84 10.11
N ASP A 470 17.10 1.98 11.13
CA ASP A 470 16.67 2.33 12.48
C ASP A 470 17.85 2.31 13.45
N VAL A 471 17.87 3.28 14.38
CA VAL A 471 18.82 3.29 15.50
C VAL A 471 18.05 3.37 16.81
N THR A 472 18.18 2.34 17.64
CA THR A 472 17.66 2.31 19.01
C THR A 472 18.80 2.51 20.00
N TYR A 473 18.79 3.62 20.72
CA TYR A 473 19.88 4.02 21.62
C TYR A 473 19.35 4.57 22.93
N TRP A 474 20.20 4.59 23.96
CA TRP A 474 19.85 5.29 25.21
C TRP A 474 20.02 6.79 25.02
N ARG A 475 18.94 7.55 25.14
CA ARG A 475 18.89 9.01 25.03
C ARG A 475 18.68 9.62 26.42
N GLU A 476 19.48 10.62 26.76
CA GLU A 476 19.24 11.44 27.96
C GLU A 476 17.97 12.28 27.78
N TYR A 477 17.31 12.66 28.87
CA TYR A 477 16.13 13.56 28.85
C TYR A 477 16.51 15.02 28.51
N LYS A 478 17.13 15.23 27.35
CA LYS A 478 17.63 16.52 26.85
C LYS A 478 17.28 16.76 25.39
N THR A 479 16.99 18.01 25.03
CA THR A 479 16.73 18.39 23.64
C THR A 479 17.31 19.74 23.25
N ASP A 480 17.70 19.87 21.98
CA ASP A 480 18.01 21.17 21.34
C ASP A 480 16.92 21.61 20.35
N ALA A 481 15.86 20.82 20.20
CA ALA A 481 14.80 21.04 19.22
C ALA A 481 13.58 21.78 19.80
N ASP A 482 13.60 22.09 21.10
CA ASP A 482 12.45 22.61 21.86
C ASP A 482 11.21 21.70 21.86
N GLU A 483 11.42 20.43 21.53
CA GLU A 483 10.43 19.37 21.57
C GLU A 483 11.10 18.01 21.80
N MET A 484 10.39 17.10 22.48
CA MET A 484 10.85 15.73 22.71
C MET A 484 9.69 14.79 22.95
N LYS A 485 9.66 13.68 22.18
CA LYS A 485 8.92 12.47 22.53
C LYS A 485 9.79 11.55 23.36
N PHE A 486 9.29 11.11 24.52
CA PHE A 486 10.04 10.27 25.46
C PHE A 486 9.17 9.25 26.18
N THR A 487 9.80 8.30 26.85
CA THR A 487 9.17 7.22 27.64
C THR A 487 9.79 7.13 29.04
N GLU A 488 9.24 6.26 29.87
CA GLU A 488 9.93 5.79 31.07
C GLU A 488 11.26 5.07 30.75
N PRO A 489 12.24 5.04 31.67
CA PRO A 489 13.45 4.23 31.50
C PRO A 489 13.14 2.72 31.43
N GLN A 490 13.77 2.00 30.50
CA GLN A 490 13.56 0.55 30.33
C GLN A 490 14.38 -0.30 31.31
N ASP A 491 15.26 0.30 32.12
CA ASP A 491 16.13 -0.38 33.08
C ASP A 491 15.80 -0.10 34.55
N GLU A 492 14.63 0.51 34.82
CA GLU A 492 14.13 0.76 36.17
C GLU A 492 12.79 0.06 36.41
N ASP A 493 12.49 -0.23 37.68
CA ASP A 493 11.19 -0.73 38.08
C ASP A 493 10.13 0.38 37.99
N LEU A 494 8.89 0.00 37.65
CA LEU A 494 7.75 0.90 37.67
C LEU A 494 7.51 1.51 39.06
N GLY A 495 7.09 2.78 39.08
CA GLY A 495 6.82 3.50 40.31
C GLY A 495 6.62 4.98 40.08
N LEU A 496 6.91 5.77 41.12
CA LEU A 496 6.91 7.22 41.03
C LEU A 496 8.21 7.69 40.39
N PHE A 497 8.12 8.31 39.22
CA PHE A 497 9.26 8.95 38.56
C PHE A 497 9.18 10.46 38.73
N GLN A 498 10.33 11.08 38.92
CA GLN A 498 10.52 12.52 38.73
C GLN A 498 11.32 12.71 37.44
N PHE A 499 10.62 13.03 36.35
CA PHE A 499 11.27 13.35 35.09
C PHE A 499 11.90 14.73 35.16
N GLU A 500 13.13 14.85 34.67
CA GLU A 500 13.87 16.11 34.56
C GLU A 500 14.29 16.31 33.10
N LEU A 501 13.52 17.12 32.37
CA LEU A 501 13.77 17.40 30.96
C LEU A 501 14.60 18.68 30.82
N GLU A 502 15.75 18.63 30.16
CA GLU A 502 16.69 19.76 30.09
C GLU A 502 16.85 20.32 28.66
N ASN A 503 17.49 21.50 28.60
CA ASN A 503 17.91 22.21 27.38
C ASN A 503 16.82 22.90 26.54
N PHE A 504 15.67 23.21 27.14
CA PHE A 504 14.67 24.06 26.48
C PHE A 504 15.12 25.52 26.39
N SER A 505 14.82 26.18 25.27
CA SER A 505 15.19 27.58 24.99
C SER A 505 14.27 28.60 25.70
N THR A 506 13.12 28.13 26.21
CA THR A 506 12.07 28.94 26.85
C THR A 506 11.46 28.20 28.05
N ASP A 507 10.91 28.96 29.01
CA ASP A 507 10.20 28.42 30.18
C ASP A 507 8.74 28.03 29.89
N GLN A 508 8.25 28.31 28.68
CA GLN A 508 6.90 27.99 28.21
C GLN A 508 6.85 26.61 27.56
N VAL A 509 6.93 25.55 28.38
CA VAL A 509 6.87 24.15 27.93
C VAL A 509 5.56 23.50 28.37
N SER A 510 4.91 22.78 27.46
CA SER A 510 3.76 21.92 27.74
C SER A 510 4.18 20.46 27.69
N VAL A 511 3.67 19.63 28.61
CA VAL A 511 3.93 18.18 28.64
C VAL A 511 2.61 17.43 28.50
N TYR A 512 2.56 16.52 27.54
CA TYR A 512 1.41 15.66 27.26
C TYR A 512 1.79 14.22 27.54
N LYS A 513 0.93 13.47 28.23
CA LYS A 513 0.95 12.01 28.27
C LYS A 513 0.08 11.52 27.13
N LEU A 514 0.71 11.00 26.08
CA LEU A 514 0.07 10.78 24.79
C LEU A 514 -1.15 9.85 24.91
N GLY A 515 -2.27 10.29 24.33
CA GLY A 515 -3.55 9.60 24.38
C GLY A 515 -4.28 9.64 25.74
N THR A 516 -3.74 10.34 26.75
CA THR A 516 -4.27 10.28 28.13
C THR A 516 -4.52 11.64 28.75
N SER A 517 -3.47 12.44 28.97
CA SER A 517 -3.55 13.62 29.83
C SER A 517 -2.62 14.76 29.39
N PHE A 518 -2.98 15.97 29.82
CA PHE A 518 -2.12 17.14 29.87
C PHE A 518 -1.56 17.29 31.28
N ILE A 519 -0.25 17.52 31.42
CA ILE A 519 0.41 17.65 32.71
C ILE A 519 0.56 19.13 33.08
N GLU A 520 -0.11 19.56 34.15
CA GLU A 520 -0.04 20.92 34.69
C GLU A 520 0.88 21.03 35.91
N ASN A 521 1.14 22.25 36.37
CA ASN A 521 1.98 22.56 37.54
C ASN A 521 3.43 22.03 37.44
N LEU A 522 3.99 22.08 36.23
CA LEU A 522 5.39 21.75 35.97
C LEU A 522 6.32 22.68 36.79
N HIS A 523 7.39 22.12 37.33
CA HIS A 523 8.44 22.90 37.96
C HIS A 523 9.46 23.32 36.92
N VAL A 524 9.61 24.63 36.69
CA VAL A 524 10.51 25.18 35.66
C VAL A 524 11.63 25.98 36.31
N GLU A 525 12.88 25.63 36.01
CA GLU A 525 14.05 26.35 36.50
C GLU A 525 15.05 26.67 35.39
N SER A 526 15.71 27.82 35.50
CA SER A 526 16.83 28.20 34.64
C SER A 526 18.07 27.44 35.09
N PHE A 527 18.70 26.70 34.18
CA PHE A 527 19.95 25.98 34.47
C PHE A 527 21.07 26.92 34.93
N LEU A 528 21.09 28.16 34.40
CA LEU A 528 22.04 29.20 34.78
C LEU A 528 21.70 29.90 36.11
N GLY A 529 20.55 29.60 36.72
CA GLY A 529 20.08 30.21 37.97
C GLY A 529 19.77 31.70 37.89
N ASN A 530 19.77 32.28 36.68
CA ASN A 530 19.58 33.71 36.43
C ASN A 530 18.27 34.02 35.67
N GLY A 531 17.41 33.02 35.50
CA GLY A 531 16.16 33.12 34.75
C GLY A 531 16.32 33.13 33.23
N SER A 532 17.53 32.87 32.71
CA SER A 532 17.80 32.74 31.27
C SER A 532 17.89 31.28 30.84
N PRO A 533 17.65 30.96 29.56
CA PRO A 533 17.84 29.60 29.05
C PRO A 533 19.30 29.11 29.21
N PRO A 534 19.54 27.79 29.15
CA PRO A 534 18.52 26.74 28.99
C PRO A 534 17.67 26.51 30.25
N PHE A 535 16.44 26.05 30.04
CA PHE A 535 15.50 25.70 31.11
C PHE A 535 15.42 24.19 31.32
N LYS A 536 15.15 23.81 32.58
CA LYS A 536 14.83 22.45 33.00
C LYS A 536 13.38 22.38 33.47
N ILE A 537 12.67 21.37 32.99
CA ILE A 537 11.27 21.08 33.30
C ILE A 537 11.24 19.81 34.15
N SER A 538 10.74 19.92 35.38
CA SER A 538 10.64 18.79 36.31
C SER A 538 9.18 18.50 36.65
N PHE A 539 8.80 17.23 36.60
CA PHE A 539 7.48 16.79 37.00
C PHE A 539 7.48 15.36 37.55
N GLN A 540 6.49 15.04 38.39
CA GLN A 540 6.31 13.70 38.93
C GLN A 540 5.10 12.99 38.30
N ASP A 541 5.28 11.72 37.93
CA ASP A 541 4.19 10.84 37.48
C ASP A 541 4.39 9.42 38.03
N SER A 542 3.29 8.77 38.40
CA SER A 542 3.28 7.40 38.94
C SER A 542 2.91 6.43 37.83
N LEU A 543 3.87 5.61 37.42
CA LEU A 543 3.71 4.67 36.33
C LEU A 543 3.39 3.27 36.82
N ILE A 544 2.44 2.63 36.13
CA ILE A 544 1.96 1.27 36.41
C ILE A 544 2.06 0.33 35.20
N ASN A 545 2.56 0.82 34.05
CA ASN A 545 2.79 0.03 32.85
C ASN A 545 3.99 0.58 32.05
N ASN A 546 4.65 -0.30 31.28
CA ASN A 546 5.86 0.01 30.50
C ASN A 546 5.53 0.42 29.05
N ASN A 547 4.55 1.31 28.86
CA ASN A 547 4.21 1.82 27.52
C ASN A 547 3.72 3.27 27.58
N THR A 548 4.20 4.04 28.56
CA THR A 548 3.75 5.42 28.72
C THR A 548 4.61 6.32 27.84
N LYS A 549 3.98 7.00 26.88
CA LYS A 549 4.66 7.95 26.00
C LYS A 549 4.30 9.36 26.39
N TYR A 550 5.28 10.24 26.38
CA TYR A 550 5.11 11.66 26.63
C TYR A 550 5.61 12.47 25.45
N PHE A 551 5.10 13.70 25.35
CA PHE A 551 5.59 14.71 24.42
C PHE A 551 5.72 16.03 25.17
N ALA A 552 6.94 16.56 25.26
CA ALA A 552 7.22 17.89 25.78
C ALA A 552 7.49 18.84 24.61
N VAL A 553 6.87 20.02 24.60
CA VAL A 553 6.95 20.94 23.46
C VAL A 553 6.76 22.39 23.90
N THR A 554 7.50 23.30 23.28
CA THR A 554 7.30 24.75 23.44
C THR A 554 6.18 25.25 22.55
N ASN A 555 5.58 26.41 22.87
CA ASN A 555 4.45 26.93 22.09
C ASN A 555 4.78 27.15 20.59
N ASP A 556 6.00 27.57 20.26
CA ASP A 556 6.41 27.88 18.87
C ASP A 556 6.71 26.62 18.04
N LYS A 557 6.80 25.46 18.68
CA LYS A 557 6.97 24.15 18.04
C LYS A 557 5.66 23.39 17.84
N LYS A 558 4.55 23.89 18.40
CA LYS A 558 3.21 23.33 18.14
C LYS A 558 2.81 23.58 16.69
N LYS A 559 2.34 22.53 16.02
CA LYS A 559 2.05 22.52 14.59
C LYS A 559 0.64 23.00 14.28
N GLN A 560 0.40 23.35 13.03
CA GLN A 560 -0.92 23.60 12.47
C GLN A 560 -1.23 22.55 11.40
N PRO A 561 -2.50 22.11 11.26
CA PRO A 561 -2.89 21.25 10.15
C PRO A 561 -2.47 21.84 8.80
N VAL A 562 -2.10 20.98 7.85
CA VAL A 562 -1.78 21.40 6.48
C VAL A 562 -3.02 21.97 5.82
N LYS A 563 -4.18 21.37 6.09
CA LYS A 563 -5.47 21.81 5.55
C LYS A 563 -6.61 21.48 6.51
N ILE A 564 -7.63 22.33 6.51
CA ILE A 564 -8.93 22.03 7.12
C ILE A 564 -10.00 22.17 6.04
N VAL A 565 -10.76 21.10 5.81
CA VAL A 565 -11.82 21.05 4.79
C VAL A 565 -13.14 20.54 5.37
N PRO A 566 -14.30 21.02 4.88
CA PRO A 566 -15.58 20.43 5.24
C PRO A 566 -15.66 18.98 4.73
N ASN A 567 -16.21 18.07 5.53
CA ASN A 567 -16.54 16.71 5.09
C ASN A 567 -17.98 16.70 4.55
N ILE A 568 -18.14 16.78 3.23
CA ILE A 568 -19.46 16.77 2.60
C ILE A 568 -20.12 15.40 2.82
N PRO A 569 -21.33 15.34 3.40
CA PRO A 569 -22.02 14.08 3.58
C PRO A 569 -22.32 13.37 2.26
N SER A 570 -22.02 12.08 2.23
CA SER A 570 -22.30 11.18 1.11
C SER A 570 -22.89 9.86 1.62
N SER A 571 -23.67 9.20 0.77
CA SER A 571 -24.39 7.97 1.11
C SER A 571 -24.03 6.80 0.20
N LEU A 572 -22.76 6.68 -0.19
CA LEU A 572 -22.24 5.60 -1.03
C LEU A 572 -22.48 4.22 -0.40
N LYS A 573 -22.45 4.11 0.94
CA LYS A 573 -22.83 2.90 1.67
C LYS A 573 -24.34 2.64 1.74
N SER A 574 -25.20 3.50 1.22
CA SER A 574 -26.65 3.19 1.16
C SER A 574 -26.96 2.03 0.20
N GLN A 575 -27.69 1.02 0.68
CA GLN A 575 -28.16 -0.11 -0.15
C GLN A 575 -29.26 0.29 -1.14
N THR A 576 -29.92 1.44 -0.92
CA THR A 576 -30.95 1.97 -1.83
C THR A 576 -30.37 2.65 -3.06
N ASN A 577 -29.05 2.86 -3.10
CA ASN A 577 -28.37 3.36 -4.29
C ASN A 577 -28.66 2.44 -5.49
N PHE A 578 -28.77 3.04 -6.68
CA PHE A 578 -29.11 2.34 -7.91
C PHE A 578 -28.39 2.95 -9.11
N ALA A 579 -27.35 2.26 -9.62
CA ALA A 579 -26.68 2.59 -10.87
C ALA A 579 -25.95 1.37 -11.44
N LYS A 580 -25.84 1.31 -12.78
CA LYS A 580 -25.05 0.27 -13.47
C LYS A 580 -23.68 0.78 -13.94
N TYR A 581 -23.59 2.08 -14.14
CA TYR A 581 -22.42 2.79 -14.63
C TYR A 581 -22.02 3.83 -13.58
N ILE A 582 -20.78 3.78 -13.11
CA ILE A 582 -20.24 4.78 -12.21
C ILE A 582 -19.17 5.58 -12.95
N VAL A 583 -19.21 6.89 -12.80
CA VAL A 583 -18.11 7.78 -13.16
C VAL A 583 -17.46 8.27 -11.87
N ILE A 584 -16.17 7.96 -11.67
CA ILE A 584 -15.39 8.42 -10.53
C ILE A 584 -14.49 9.56 -10.99
N THR A 585 -14.56 10.70 -10.31
CA THR A 585 -13.75 11.91 -10.62
C THR A 585 -13.50 12.73 -9.36
N LEU A 586 -12.71 13.79 -9.45
CA LEU A 586 -12.45 14.67 -8.31
C LEU A 586 -13.68 15.46 -7.90
N THR A 587 -13.75 15.82 -6.61
CA THR A 587 -14.80 16.67 -6.04
C THR A 587 -14.99 17.95 -6.85
N ASP A 588 -13.91 18.58 -7.32
CA ASP A 588 -13.93 19.79 -8.15
C ASP A 588 -14.65 19.61 -9.50
N PHE A 589 -14.77 18.38 -10.00
CA PHE A 589 -15.31 18.10 -11.33
C PHE A 589 -16.70 17.46 -11.31
N ILE A 590 -17.25 17.05 -10.17
CA ILE A 590 -18.52 16.32 -10.15
C ILE A 590 -19.70 17.15 -10.67
N GLU A 591 -19.66 18.48 -10.51
CA GLU A 591 -20.66 19.42 -11.04
C GLU A 591 -20.22 20.12 -12.33
N HIS A 592 -19.04 19.77 -12.88
CA HIS A 592 -18.52 20.43 -14.07
C HIS A 592 -19.43 20.17 -15.29
N PRO A 593 -19.79 21.20 -16.09
CA PRO A 593 -20.77 21.06 -17.18
C PRO A 593 -20.46 19.95 -18.19
N SER A 594 -19.17 19.69 -18.47
CA SER A 594 -18.76 18.61 -19.38
C SER A 594 -19.02 17.21 -18.82
N ILE A 595 -18.85 17.01 -17.50
CA ILE A 595 -19.12 15.73 -16.83
C ILE A 595 -20.63 15.48 -16.78
N LEU A 596 -21.41 16.52 -16.46
CA LEU A 596 -22.87 16.47 -16.50
C LEU A 596 -23.40 16.20 -17.92
N GLN A 597 -22.80 16.81 -18.95
CA GLN A 597 -23.14 16.54 -20.34
C GLN A 597 -22.80 15.11 -20.75
N PHE A 598 -21.66 14.57 -20.32
CA PHE A 598 -21.30 13.17 -20.54
C PHE A 598 -22.33 12.23 -19.91
N LYS A 599 -22.69 12.44 -18.64
CA LYS A 599 -23.74 11.69 -17.94
C LYS A 599 -25.05 11.73 -18.73
N GLN A 600 -25.52 12.92 -19.10
CA GLN A 600 -26.75 13.09 -19.86
C GLN A 600 -26.73 12.30 -21.19
N LYS A 601 -25.62 12.30 -21.93
CA LYS A 601 -25.48 11.57 -23.21
C LYS A 601 -25.60 10.05 -23.05
N TRP A 602 -25.17 9.51 -21.92
CA TRP A 602 -25.32 8.08 -21.61
C TRP A 602 -26.72 7.76 -21.13
N GLU A 603 -27.34 8.64 -20.34
CA GLU A 603 -28.73 8.51 -19.92
C GLU A 603 -29.70 8.56 -21.11
N GLU A 604 -29.43 9.41 -22.12
CA GLU A 604 -30.15 9.43 -23.41
C GLU A 604 -30.11 8.07 -24.15
N GLN A 605 -29.12 7.22 -23.87
CA GLN A 605 -28.98 5.86 -24.41
C GLN A 605 -29.58 4.78 -23.47
N GLY A 606 -30.33 5.19 -22.44
CA GLY A 606 -30.97 4.30 -21.47
C GLY A 606 -30.01 3.72 -20.43
N LYS A 607 -28.85 4.35 -20.20
CA LYS A 607 -27.92 3.96 -19.14
C LYS A 607 -28.28 4.67 -17.83
N ILE A 608 -28.09 3.99 -16.70
CA ILE A 608 -28.29 4.58 -15.38
C ILE A 608 -26.90 4.87 -14.80
N VAL A 609 -26.57 6.16 -14.72
CA VAL A 609 -25.21 6.64 -14.43
C VAL A 609 -25.19 7.41 -13.11
N LYS A 610 -24.23 7.09 -12.24
CA LYS A 610 -23.95 7.87 -11.02
C LYS A 610 -22.54 8.45 -11.11
N ILE A 611 -22.42 9.76 -10.89
CA ILE A 611 -21.13 10.43 -10.70
C ILE A 611 -20.81 10.33 -9.20
N VAL A 612 -19.58 10.00 -8.87
CA VAL A 612 -19.09 9.81 -7.50
C VAL A 612 -17.81 10.60 -7.34
N ALA A 613 -17.73 11.42 -6.28
CA ALA A 613 -16.49 12.11 -5.94
C ALA A 613 -15.49 11.11 -5.35
N LEU A 614 -14.22 11.23 -5.75
CA LEU A 614 -13.15 10.40 -5.21
C LEU A 614 -13.00 10.59 -3.70
N GLN A 615 -13.15 11.82 -3.19
CA GLN A 615 -13.02 12.09 -1.76
C GLN A 615 -14.13 11.41 -0.93
N ASP A 616 -15.37 11.31 -1.45
CA ASP A 616 -16.46 10.59 -0.78
C ASP A 616 -16.12 9.11 -0.57
N ILE A 617 -15.42 8.51 -1.55
CA ILE A 617 -14.93 7.14 -1.45
C ILE A 617 -13.93 7.04 -0.30
N PHE A 618 -12.95 7.93 -0.24
CA PHE A 618 -11.97 7.92 0.85
C PHE A 618 -12.63 8.17 2.21
N ASP A 619 -13.54 9.15 2.31
CA ASP A 619 -14.22 9.49 3.57
C ASP A 619 -15.08 8.32 4.09
N GLU A 620 -15.85 7.65 3.22
CA GLU A 620 -16.73 6.56 3.64
C GLU A 620 -16.00 5.22 3.80
N PHE A 621 -14.94 4.94 3.03
CA PHE A 621 -14.30 3.61 2.99
C PHE A 621 -12.93 3.55 3.64
N ASN A 622 -12.27 4.68 3.91
CA ASN A 622 -10.95 4.72 4.52
C ASN A 622 -10.67 6.01 5.31
N TYR A 623 -11.69 6.54 5.98
CA TYR A 623 -11.54 7.68 6.90
C TYR A 623 -10.82 8.89 6.27
N GLY A 624 -11.08 9.14 5.00
CA GLY A 624 -10.54 10.28 4.26
C GLY A 624 -9.10 10.13 3.78
N ILE A 625 -8.44 9.03 4.15
CA ILE A 625 -7.06 8.75 3.75
C ILE A 625 -7.07 8.23 2.31
N ARG A 626 -6.22 8.85 1.47
CA ARG A 626 -6.07 8.50 0.06
C ARG A 626 -5.60 7.05 -0.05
N SER A 627 -6.36 6.19 -0.73
CA SER A 627 -5.96 4.80 -0.92
C SER A 627 -6.67 4.17 -2.12
N VAL A 628 -5.93 3.43 -2.94
CA VAL A 628 -6.52 2.64 -4.03
C VAL A 628 -7.39 1.48 -3.51
N GLN A 629 -7.10 0.98 -2.31
CA GLN A 629 -7.89 -0.05 -1.65
C GLN A 629 -9.30 0.46 -1.34
N SER A 630 -9.46 1.74 -0.96
CA SER A 630 -10.79 2.33 -0.74
C SER A 630 -11.64 2.36 -2.01
N ILE A 631 -11.02 2.62 -3.16
CA ILE A 631 -11.68 2.57 -4.47
C ILE A 631 -12.15 1.15 -4.76
N LYS A 632 -11.29 0.16 -4.48
CA LYS A 632 -11.63 -1.26 -4.62
C LYS A 632 -12.82 -1.64 -3.74
N ASP A 633 -12.76 -1.28 -2.45
CA ASP A 633 -13.78 -1.59 -1.45
C ASP A 633 -15.12 -0.94 -1.82
N PHE A 634 -15.09 0.29 -2.32
CA PHE A 634 -16.28 0.96 -2.83
C PHE A 634 -16.89 0.22 -4.04
N ILE A 635 -16.09 -0.15 -5.04
CA ILE A 635 -16.59 -0.88 -6.22
C ILE A 635 -17.17 -2.23 -5.80
N GLN A 636 -16.50 -2.95 -4.89
CA GLN A 636 -16.99 -4.22 -4.36
C GLN A 636 -18.28 -4.04 -3.56
N TYR A 637 -18.36 -2.99 -2.74
CA TYR A 637 -19.58 -2.65 -2.00
C TYR A 637 -20.74 -2.36 -2.96
N ALA A 638 -20.52 -1.51 -3.96
CA ALA A 638 -21.54 -1.11 -4.92
C ALA A 638 -21.96 -2.28 -5.84
N TYR A 639 -21.05 -3.18 -6.18
CA TYR A 639 -21.38 -4.44 -6.87
C TYR A 639 -22.31 -5.32 -6.03
N ASN A 640 -21.99 -5.53 -4.75
CA ASN A 640 -22.73 -6.44 -3.90
C ASN A 640 -24.04 -5.86 -3.35
N ASN A 641 -24.06 -4.59 -2.96
CA ASN A 641 -25.06 -4.04 -2.04
C ASN A 641 -26.00 -3.00 -2.64
N TRP A 642 -25.63 -2.36 -3.75
CA TRP A 642 -26.54 -1.43 -4.41
C TRP A 642 -27.70 -2.20 -5.06
N SER A 643 -28.87 -1.56 -5.07
CA SER A 643 -30.11 -2.15 -5.56
C SER A 643 -29.99 -2.63 -7.01
N GLY A 644 -30.78 -3.64 -7.38
CA GLY A 644 -30.74 -4.26 -8.71
C GLY A 644 -29.57 -5.23 -8.87
N SER A 645 -28.99 -5.30 -10.07
CA SER A 645 -27.83 -6.15 -10.36
C SER A 645 -26.49 -5.55 -9.91
N GLY A 646 -26.49 -4.41 -9.24
CA GLY A 646 -25.27 -3.71 -8.82
C GLY A 646 -24.54 -3.04 -9.99
N VAL A 647 -23.33 -2.58 -9.71
CA VAL A 647 -22.46 -1.91 -10.69
C VAL A 647 -21.89 -2.92 -11.68
N THR A 648 -21.79 -2.51 -12.95
CA THR A 648 -21.22 -3.34 -14.03
C THR A 648 -20.10 -2.63 -14.79
N HIS A 649 -20.03 -1.30 -14.71
CA HIS A 649 -19.01 -0.49 -15.38
C HIS A 649 -18.56 0.64 -14.46
N VAL A 650 -17.25 0.88 -14.42
CA VAL A 650 -16.62 2.00 -13.74
C VAL A 650 -15.74 2.74 -14.74
N LEU A 651 -15.93 4.06 -14.81
CA LEU A 651 -15.13 4.94 -15.63
C LEU A 651 -14.43 5.97 -14.73
N PHE A 652 -13.11 5.92 -14.70
CA PHE A 652 -12.30 6.96 -14.09
C PHE A 652 -12.16 8.13 -15.06
N MET A 653 -12.46 9.35 -14.58
CA MET A 653 -12.20 10.59 -15.29
C MET A 653 -11.18 11.40 -14.49
N GLY A 654 -9.91 11.11 -14.77
CA GLY A 654 -8.74 11.66 -14.10
C GLY A 654 -7.50 10.85 -14.46
N ASP A 655 -6.33 11.49 -14.47
CA ASP A 655 -5.07 10.79 -14.68
C ASP A 655 -4.55 10.14 -13.37
N GLY A 656 -3.57 9.24 -13.51
CA GLY A 656 -2.80 8.68 -12.40
C GLY A 656 -1.30 8.76 -12.69
N ILE A 657 -0.48 8.87 -11.66
CA ILE A 657 0.98 8.96 -11.81
C ILE A 657 1.68 7.85 -11.05
N THR A 658 2.96 7.67 -11.34
CA THR A 658 3.82 6.67 -10.69
C THR A 658 4.52 7.20 -9.43
N ASP A 659 4.53 8.50 -9.19
CA ASP A 659 5.17 9.15 -8.04
C ASP A 659 4.15 9.83 -7.13
N GLU A 660 3.58 9.08 -6.19
CA GLU A 660 2.50 9.54 -5.30
C GLU A 660 3.00 10.27 -4.04
N ARG A 661 4.32 10.38 -3.83
CA ARG A 661 4.93 10.99 -2.62
C ARG A 661 4.36 12.37 -2.37
N ASP A 662 4.08 12.69 -1.09
CA ASP A 662 3.33 13.90 -0.71
C ASP A 662 3.92 15.21 -1.24
N ASN A 663 5.25 15.27 -1.33
CA ASN A 663 6.02 16.42 -1.79
C ASN A 663 6.38 16.39 -3.29
N SER A 664 5.95 15.38 -4.04
CA SER A 664 6.26 15.28 -5.46
C SER A 664 5.58 16.39 -6.25
N SER A 665 6.32 17.07 -7.13
CA SER A 665 5.74 18.01 -8.09
C SER A 665 4.76 17.34 -9.05
N SER A 666 4.86 16.01 -9.24
CA SER A 666 3.92 15.30 -10.09
C SER A 666 2.55 15.14 -9.44
N ARG A 667 2.47 15.20 -8.10
CA ARG A 667 1.24 14.98 -7.34
C ARG A 667 0.12 15.95 -7.71
N GLU A 668 0.45 17.15 -8.18
CA GLU A 668 -0.55 18.12 -8.67
C GLU A 668 -1.34 17.61 -9.90
N PHE A 669 -0.75 16.71 -10.70
CA PHE A 669 -1.38 16.10 -11.88
C PHE A 669 -2.09 14.78 -11.55
N ASN A 670 -1.99 14.31 -10.32
CA ASN A 670 -2.48 13.00 -9.93
C ASN A 670 -3.88 13.04 -9.34
N LEU A 671 -4.86 12.85 -10.21
CA LEU A 671 -6.24 13.08 -9.85
C LEU A 671 -6.91 11.81 -9.31
N ILE A 672 -6.50 10.61 -9.74
CA ILE A 672 -7.09 9.34 -9.27
C ILE A 672 -6.02 8.22 -9.25
N PRO A 673 -5.69 7.65 -8.07
CA PRO A 673 -4.64 6.64 -7.96
C PRO A 673 -4.97 5.36 -8.72
N PHE A 674 -3.94 4.58 -9.05
CA PHE A 674 -4.04 3.21 -9.57
C PHE A 674 -3.22 2.26 -8.70
N ARG A 675 -3.43 0.95 -8.84
CA ARG A 675 -2.61 -0.06 -8.15
C ARG A 675 -1.50 -0.53 -9.09
N ASN A 676 -0.30 -0.70 -8.55
CA ASN A 676 0.74 -1.45 -9.25
C ASN A 676 0.41 -2.95 -9.24
N VAL A 677 0.44 -3.59 -10.42
CA VAL A 677 0.41 -5.04 -10.55
C VAL A 677 1.79 -5.54 -10.93
N TRP A 678 2.14 -6.73 -10.44
CA TRP A 678 3.44 -7.33 -10.68
C TRP A 678 3.40 -8.21 -11.92
N VAL A 679 4.22 -7.86 -12.91
CA VAL A 679 4.37 -8.66 -14.13
C VAL A 679 5.77 -9.25 -14.22
N GLU A 680 5.85 -10.45 -14.81
CA GLU A 680 7.11 -11.16 -15.00
C GLU A 680 8.12 -10.30 -15.76
N LYS A 681 9.40 -10.36 -15.35
CA LYS A 681 10.56 -9.64 -15.92
C LYS A 681 10.57 -8.12 -15.79
N TRP A 682 9.42 -7.46 -15.66
CA TRP A 682 9.37 -6.01 -15.50
C TRP A 682 9.13 -5.60 -14.05
N GLY A 683 8.19 -6.25 -13.36
CA GLY A 683 7.82 -5.96 -11.99
C GLY A 683 6.61 -5.05 -11.87
N ALA A 684 6.65 -4.11 -10.92
CA ALA A 684 5.54 -3.23 -10.62
C ALA A 684 5.17 -2.32 -11.82
N ILE A 685 3.95 -2.47 -12.36
CA ILE A 685 3.39 -1.62 -13.42
C ILE A 685 1.98 -1.12 -13.09
N ALA A 686 1.63 0.05 -13.62
CA ALA A 686 0.29 0.62 -13.48
C ALA A 686 -0.79 -0.26 -14.12
N SER A 687 -1.86 -0.59 -13.40
CA SER A 687 -3.03 -1.27 -13.97
C SER A 687 -4.31 -1.02 -13.16
N ASP A 688 -5.38 -0.69 -13.88
CA ASP A 688 -6.73 -0.59 -13.31
C ASP A 688 -7.46 -1.97 -13.29
N ASN A 689 -6.88 -3.04 -13.87
CA ASN A 689 -7.56 -4.34 -13.97
C ASN A 689 -7.92 -4.91 -12.60
N TRP A 690 -7.02 -4.75 -11.62
CA TRP A 690 -7.24 -5.21 -10.25
C TRP A 690 -8.49 -4.57 -9.63
N LEU A 691 -8.82 -3.31 -9.94
CA LEU A 691 -10.03 -2.65 -9.44
C LEU A 691 -11.32 -3.35 -9.92
N GLY A 692 -11.28 -4.00 -11.08
CA GLY A 692 -12.41 -4.74 -11.66
C GLY A 692 -12.59 -6.18 -11.16
N CYS A 693 -11.59 -6.80 -10.51
CA CYS A 693 -11.60 -8.21 -10.08
C CYS A 693 -12.25 -8.38 -8.69
N ILE A 694 -13.58 -8.49 -8.61
CA ILE A 694 -14.38 -8.36 -7.37
C ILE A 694 -14.75 -9.71 -6.77
N VAL A 695 -14.95 -10.73 -7.60
CA VAL A 695 -15.52 -12.02 -7.23
C VAL A 695 -14.45 -13.09 -7.30
N GLY A 696 -14.03 -13.60 -6.13
CA GLY A 696 -12.94 -14.58 -6.07
C GLY A 696 -11.56 -13.93 -6.21
N ASP A 697 -10.52 -14.76 -6.26
CA ASP A 697 -9.12 -14.33 -6.19
C ASP A 697 -8.42 -14.39 -7.56
N ASP A 698 -9.19 -14.34 -8.64
CA ASP A 698 -8.66 -14.42 -10.01
C ASP A 698 -8.48 -13.04 -10.66
N LEU A 699 -7.82 -13.02 -11.83
CA LEU A 699 -7.45 -11.79 -12.53
C LEU A 699 -8.47 -11.36 -13.59
N VAL A 700 -9.64 -12.00 -13.64
CA VAL A 700 -10.70 -11.66 -14.60
C VAL A 700 -11.61 -10.59 -14.00
N PRO A 701 -11.76 -9.42 -14.63
CA PRO A 701 -12.58 -8.36 -14.09
C PRO A 701 -14.08 -8.70 -14.20
N ASP A 702 -14.80 -8.59 -13.08
CA ASP A 702 -16.26 -8.73 -12.99
C ASP A 702 -17.00 -7.45 -13.36
N VAL A 703 -16.31 -6.31 -13.19
CA VAL A 703 -16.77 -4.97 -13.53
C VAL A 703 -15.85 -4.43 -14.61
N ALA A 704 -16.43 -3.93 -15.71
CA ALA A 704 -15.65 -3.30 -16.76
C ALA A 704 -15.07 -1.97 -16.26
N VAL A 705 -13.75 -1.85 -16.27
CA VAL A 705 -13.04 -0.65 -15.84
C VAL A 705 -12.42 0.05 -17.04
N GLY A 706 -12.54 1.38 -17.09
CA GLY A 706 -11.85 2.21 -18.06
C GLY A 706 -11.43 3.54 -17.44
N ARG A 707 -10.46 4.20 -18.07
CA ARG A 707 -9.96 5.51 -17.64
C ARG A 707 -9.89 6.44 -18.84
N ILE A 708 -10.35 7.68 -18.65
CA ILE A 708 -10.09 8.80 -19.55
C ILE A 708 -9.18 9.76 -18.78
N ASN A 709 -7.93 9.84 -19.23
CA ASN A 709 -6.95 10.74 -18.66
C ASN A 709 -7.36 12.18 -19.01
N ILE A 710 -7.65 12.94 -17.96
CA ILE A 710 -7.92 14.38 -18.02
C ILE A 710 -7.02 15.04 -17.00
N TRP A 711 -6.50 16.21 -17.36
CA TRP A 711 -5.55 17.00 -16.61
C TRP A 711 -6.22 18.30 -16.20
#